data_AF-A0AAD7JJ71-F1
#
_entry.id   AF-A0AAD7JJ71-F1
#
_cell.length_a   1.000
_cell.length_b   1.000
_cell.length_c   1.000
_cell.angle_alpha   90.00
_cell.angle_beta   90.00
_cell.angle_gamma   90.00
#
_symmetry.space_group_name_H-M   'P 1'
#
loop_
_entity.id
_entity.type
_entity.pdbx_description
1 polymer ?
#
loop_
_entity_poly.entity_id
_entity_poly.type
_entity_poly.pdbx_seq_one_letter_code
_entity_poly.pdbx_strand_id
1 'polypeptide(L)'
;MERPSPSDSRRSSLVDRARRAPSSSRYPPMRINASVAQYTLDISLPFAIKPEMVTITTAKGDKLKIVADAWNLEVDCHFEWEIEFSPNDIDFSTIRAKFDAQARLTITAGRRISIISKFRATDECCLVLLYHRPDSPVRTEQVTMNVLAYSGPEAIQASLDHTLSTLRSILLPYYSVQPISQQALVSQPWQATCALLVFPGCCDIFLSKAAPVIDAFVQGGGAFLALGTGSHYSSRRLDQGILNIASTSISKDMLLRFFDKESGSYIYPSFHPSGSDNIPRPVAIQPTNGERIDIMFQSGTSEVVGVDGTKRNARVLARYIEDDVEGAVSGVLYTVGRGKIILWASSPEYPLTEEPASSISMASSLPPEAIDLAEHRRCTLMKGTLLLLGLQVPEDATTIRRPLPQFLASHFIKPQIVSLITNSIAAPHPGSQLTTLEDTNDKFHFHVLPESGPLLRDARLAATTRTDPSTWQPKHIIVCPEGHLPDNEQTPLFDLTLFFSALSAARKKDGVSEDTEPWAIGDALLYGEAVTSTQTMLDKNPRFMGLLPTPLISLASHQLAGRGRGANVWLSPSGCLQFSLLLRLSLSTFPASKLVFVQYLFALALVEACRDESVLGEAAAPVRLKWPNDVYAVLGNGESLKKKIGGILVNTSFSAGKVDIVIGSGLNVHNLPPIMSLSQLLPPDDDHQLSMERTAAAILVKFEAMWSVFVKGKGSFEPFMDLYLQRDQLVTLTTSAPHQMNGQAPLAVLRSHQGTATVRLLLAKGAEVNALVRDPTSPASLALQSMGVHVHHPAPWNADAQLDRACPGMAFPELDAADVGQVAAAALLEPARFAGAELTLLGPEGLTFDEIAAHLSEAIGKEVTVKYRTAEETAEVRKTMPAVETQIWAPTVPRVEDTKLAEYGFRWTTFKEFLEREKTAIRKTVGIEA
;
A
#
# COMPACT_ATOMS: atom_id res chain seq x y z
N MET A 1 35.24 47.26 14.01
CA MET A 1 35.15 45.83 14.36
C MET A 1 33.79 45.34 13.89
N GLU A 2 33.74 44.84 12.66
CA GLU A 2 32.52 44.33 12.02
C GLU A 2 32.27 42.87 12.44
N ARG A 3 31.00 42.53 12.65
CA ARG A 3 30.51 41.16 12.89
C ARG A 3 30.60 40.35 11.58
N PRO A 4 30.95 39.05 11.60
CA PRO A 4 30.92 38.23 10.41
C PRO A 4 29.47 37.88 10.01
N SER A 5 29.21 37.84 8.71
CA SER A 5 27.93 37.55 8.06
C SER A 5 27.66 36.04 7.95
N PRO A 6 26.39 35.61 7.80
CA PRO A 6 25.99 34.20 7.81
C PRO A 6 26.22 33.50 6.46
N SER A 7 27.48 33.43 6.02
CA SER A 7 27.89 32.71 4.79
C SER A 7 28.87 31.57 5.01
N ASP A 8 29.33 31.32 6.25
CA ASP A 8 30.42 30.37 6.53
C ASP A 8 30.01 28.91 6.80
N SER A 9 28.72 28.57 6.94
CA SER A 9 28.31 27.18 7.22
C SER A 9 28.51 26.22 6.04
N ARG A 10 28.49 26.72 4.79
CA ARG A 10 28.86 25.91 3.62
C ARG A 10 30.38 25.76 3.46
N ARG A 11 31.17 26.75 3.89
CA ARG A 11 32.63 26.69 3.86
C ARG A 11 33.19 25.68 4.88
N SER A 12 32.60 25.58 6.08
CA SER A 12 33.05 24.60 7.09
C SER A 12 32.93 23.15 6.59
N SER A 13 31.82 22.80 5.91
CA SER A 13 31.62 21.44 5.37
C SER A 13 32.60 21.05 4.25
N LEU A 14 33.07 22.04 3.48
CA LEU A 14 34.06 21.84 2.42
C LEU A 14 35.49 21.74 2.99
N VAL A 15 35.78 22.49 4.07
CA VAL A 15 37.08 22.46 4.76
C VAL A 15 37.28 21.14 5.53
N ASP A 16 36.24 20.62 6.19
CA ASP A 16 36.31 19.31 6.86
C ASP A 16 36.45 18.16 5.86
N ARG A 17 35.76 18.22 4.71
CA ARG A 17 35.88 17.20 3.66
C ARG A 17 37.27 17.23 3.02
N ALA A 18 37.89 18.40 2.88
CA ALA A 18 39.27 18.53 2.38
C ALA A 18 40.34 18.04 3.36
N ARG A 19 40.09 18.08 4.69
CA ARG A 19 40.99 17.49 5.70
C ARG A 19 40.88 15.97 5.80
N ARG A 20 39.67 15.42 5.62
CA ARG A 20 39.39 13.98 5.77
C ARG A 20 39.70 13.18 4.49
N ALA A 21 39.67 13.81 3.33
CA ALA A 21 40.01 13.19 2.05
C ALA A 21 41.54 13.09 1.85
N PRO A 22 42.08 11.92 1.51
CA PRO A 22 43.51 11.76 1.26
C PRO A 22 43.95 12.38 -0.07
N SER A 23 45.25 12.68 -0.17
CA SER A 23 45.88 13.08 -1.44
C SER A 23 45.71 12.00 -2.51
N SER A 24 45.66 12.38 -3.79
CA SER A 24 45.48 11.43 -4.91
C SER A 24 46.51 10.28 -4.93
N SER A 25 47.72 10.50 -4.41
CA SER A 25 48.76 9.48 -4.26
C SER A 25 48.49 8.42 -3.18
N ARG A 26 47.55 8.68 -2.26
CA ARG A 26 47.19 7.81 -1.12
C ARG A 26 45.85 7.10 -1.31
N TYR A 27 45.21 7.25 -2.47
CA TYR A 27 44.00 6.52 -2.81
C TYR A 27 44.30 5.04 -3.09
N PRO A 28 43.60 4.10 -2.44
CA PRO A 28 43.71 2.69 -2.78
C PRO A 28 43.34 2.45 -4.26
N PRO A 29 44.18 1.73 -5.02
CA PRO A 29 43.87 1.41 -6.40
C PRO A 29 42.71 0.40 -6.46
N MET A 30 41.74 0.68 -7.33
CA MET A 30 40.64 -0.23 -7.64
C MET A 30 40.97 -1.03 -8.90
N ARG A 31 40.87 -2.35 -8.83
CA ARG A 31 40.98 -3.23 -9.99
C ARG A 31 39.58 -3.63 -10.44
N ILE A 32 39.26 -3.43 -11.71
CA ILE A 32 37.97 -3.81 -12.29
C ILE A 32 38.23 -4.90 -13.33
N ASN A 33 37.66 -6.08 -13.12
CA ASN A 33 37.70 -7.21 -14.04
C ASN A 33 36.30 -7.47 -14.58
N ALA A 34 36.13 -7.44 -15.90
CA ALA A 34 34.87 -7.78 -16.55
C ALA A 34 34.95 -9.19 -17.13
N SER A 35 33.94 -10.00 -16.83
CA SER A 35 33.68 -11.28 -17.50
C SER A 35 32.38 -11.19 -18.31
N VAL A 36 32.01 -12.26 -19.02
CA VAL A 36 30.75 -12.32 -19.77
C VAL A 36 29.53 -12.31 -18.84
N ALA A 37 29.66 -12.86 -17.63
CA ALA A 37 28.56 -13.00 -16.67
C ALA A 37 28.52 -11.93 -15.57
N GLN A 38 29.66 -11.33 -15.23
CA GLN A 38 29.74 -10.40 -14.10
C GLN A 38 30.95 -9.45 -14.17
N TYR A 39 30.84 -8.31 -13.49
CA TYR A 39 31.94 -7.45 -13.09
C TYR A 39 32.43 -7.83 -11.70
N THR A 40 33.76 -7.80 -11.50
CA THR A 40 34.40 -7.93 -10.18
C THR A 40 35.29 -6.71 -9.94
N LEU A 41 35.04 -5.99 -8.85
CA LEU A 41 35.80 -4.82 -8.41
C LEU A 41 36.53 -5.17 -7.11
N ASP A 42 37.86 -5.06 -7.12
CA ASP A 42 38.71 -5.35 -5.96
C ASP A 42 39.46 -4.11 -5.48
N ILE A 43 39.35 -3.80 -4.18
CA ILE A 43 40.03 -2.69 -3.52
C ILE A 43 40.66 -3.19 -2.22
N SER A 44 41.92 -2.82 -1.93
CA SER A 44 42.54 -3.07 -0.63
C SER A 44 42.46 -1.80 0.22
N LEU A 45 41.54 -1.77 1.19
CA LEU A 45 41.30 -0.60 2.04
C LEU A 45 42.26 -0.60 3.24
N PRO A 46 42.53 0.57 3.86
CA PRO A 46 43.30 0.62 5.11
C PRO A 46 42.62 -0.22 6.21
N PHE A 47 43.41 -0.93 7.04
CA PHE A 47 42.91 -1.77 8.13
C PHE A 47 42.01 -1.04 9.15
N ALA A 48 42.07 0.28 9.21
CA ALA A 48 41.19 1.09 10.04
C ALA A 48 39.74 1.12 9.54
N ILE A 49 39.50 0.86 8.26
CA ILE A 49 38.17 0.78 7.67
C ILE A 49 37.57 -0.59 7.94
N LYS A 50 36.43 -0.59 8.63
CA LYS A 50 35.64 -1.79 8.90
C LYS A 50 34.48 -1.93 7.91
N PRO A 51 33.83 -3.09 7.78
CA PRO A 51 32.71 -3.28 6.86
C PRO A 51 31.59 -2.23 7.03
N GLU A 52 31.26 -1.86 8.27
CA GLU A 52 30.25 -0.84 8.60
C GLU A 52 30.62 0.59 8.19
N MET A 53 31.87 0.82 7.78
CA MET A 53 32.41 2.10 7.33
C MET A 53 32.36 2.24 5.81
N VAL A 54 31.83 1.23 5.09
CA VAL A 54 31.74 1.22 3.63
C VAL A 54 30.28 1.34 3.20
N THR A 55 29.99 2.33 2.36
CA THR A 55 28.70 2.54 1.71
C THR A 55 28.84 2.30 0.22
N ILE A 56 27.96 1.48 -0.36
CA ILE A 56 27.89 1.22 -1.80
C ILE A 56 26.51 1.69 -2.27
N THR A 57 26.47 2.60 -3.22
CA THR A 57 25.24 3.24 -3.70
C THR A 57 25.17 3.18 -5.21
N THR A 58 24.02 2.82 -5.76
CA THR A 58 23.75 2.94 -7.19
C THR A 58 23.29 4.36 -7.52
N ALA A 59 23.91 5.01 -8.49
CA ALA A 59 23.57 6.36 -8.94
C ALA A 59 22.88 6.31 -10.32
N LYS A 60 22.19 7.40 -10.68
CA LYS A 60 21.47 7.52 -11.97
C LYS A 60 22.46 7.41 -13.14
N GLY A 61 22.12 6.62 -14.17
CA GLY A 61 22.92 6.45 -15.39
C GLY A 61 23.88 5.26 -15.39
N ASP A 62 23.45 4.11 -14.84
CA ASP A 62 24.27 2.89 -14.76
C ASP A 62 25.61 3.10 -14.02
N LYS A 63 25.57 3.83 -12.90
CA LYS A 63 26.74 4.17 -12.08
C LYS A 63 26.72 3.50 -10.72
N LEU A 64 27.88 3.08 -10.25
CA LEU A 64 28.10 2.57 -8.89
C LEU A 64 29.06 3.51 -8.15
N LYS A 65 28.65 3.98 -6.98
CA LYS A 65 29.41 4.84 -6.10
C LYS A 65 29.79 4.07 -4.83
N ILE A 66 31.06 4.13 -4.45
CA ILE A 66 31.58 3.46 -3.25
C ILE A 66 32.23 4.52 -2.38
N VAL A 67 31.83 4.60 -1.12
CA VAL A 67 32.38 5.52 -0.12
C VAL A 67 32.88 4.69 1.06
N ALA A 68 34.15 4.81 1.42
CA ALA A 68 34.72 4.21 2.61
C ALA A 68 35.17 5.32 3.57
N ASP A 69 34.52 5.46 4.73
CA ASP A 69 34.74 6.54 5.68
C ASP A 69 34.97 6.00 7.11
N ALA A 70 36.21 6.05 7.57
CA ALA A 70 36.56 5.76 8.95
C ALA A 70 36.14 6.95 9.84
N TRP A 71 34.88 6.95 10.26
CA TRP A 71 34.24 7.99 11.08
C TRP A 71 34.88 8.22 12.45
N ASN A 72 35.71 7.28 12.91
CA ASN A 72 36.50 7.39 14.14
C ASN A 72 37.86 8.08 13.95
N LEU A 73 38.20 8.50 12.72
CA LEU A 73 39.46 9.19 12.38
C LEU A 73 39.17 10.56 11.74
N GLU A 74 40.10 11.50 11.94
CA GLU A 74 39.96 12.90 11.50
C GLU A 74 40.75 13.26 10.23
N VAL A 75 41.72 12.43 9.81
CA VAL A 75 42.63 12.73 8.69
C VAL A 75 42.81 11.49 7.82
N ASP A 76 42.86 11.67 6.49
CA ASP A 76 43.10 10.59 5.50
C ASP A 76 42.17 9.36 5.66
N CYS A 77 40.90 9.61 5.97
CA CYS A 77 39.95 8.59 6.42
C CYS A 77 38.72 8.42 5.51
N HIS A 78 38.56 9.27 4.48
CA HIS A 78 37.41 9.27 3.57
C HIS A 78 37.85 9.02 2.11
N PHE A 79 37.41 7.90 1.55
CA PHE A 79 37.73 7.47 0.18
C PHE A 79 36.46 7.31 -0.66
N GLU A 80 36.48 7.81 -1.89
CA GLU A 80 35.32 7.79 -2.79
C GLU A 80 35.70 7.29 -4.19
N TRP A 81 34.93 6.36 -4.74
CA TRP A 81 35.05 5.88 -6.12
C TRP A 81 33.70 5.94 -6.83
N GLU A 82 33.71 6.32 -8.09
CA GLU A 82 32.54 6.27 -8.98
C GLU A 82 32.90 5.47 -10.23
N ILE A 83 32.10 4.46 -10.55
CA ILE A 83 32.27 3.56 -11.69
C ILE A 83 31.04 3.71 -12.58
N GLU A 84 31.26 3.90 -13.87
CA GLU A 84 30.22 3.99 -14.89
C GLU A 84 30.24 2.74 -15.76
N PHE A 85 29.11 2.05 -15.86
CA PHE A 85 28.93 0.85 -16.69
C PHE A 85 28.27 1.21 -18.02
N SER A 86 28.41 0.33 -19.03
CA SER A 86 27.71 0.50 -20.29
C SER A 86 26.18 0.45 -20.09
N PRO A 87 25.39 1.26 -20.83
CA PRO A 87 23.96 1.34 -20.64
C PRO A 87 23.26 -0.02 -20.71
N ASN A 88 22.46 -0.37 -19.70
CA ASN A 88 21.75 -1.65 -19.57
C ASN A 88 22.61 -2.93 -19.48
N ASP A 89 23.92 -2.84 -19.28
CA ASP A 89 24.81 -4.02 -19.21
C ASP A 89 24.86 -4.63 -17.79
N ILE A 90 24.62 -3.86 -16.74
CA ILE A 90 24.74 -4.31 -15.34
C ILE A 90 23.37 -4.60 -14.69
N ASP A 91 23.29 -5.69 -13.95
CA ASP A 91 22.14 -6.02 -13.10
C ASP A 91 22.42 -5.62 -11.65
N PHE A 92 21.97 -4.42 -11.27
CA PHE A 92 22.14 -3.90 -9.91
C PHE A 92 21.53 -4.78 -8.81
N SER A 93 20.57 -5.66 -9.12
CA SER A 93 19.98 -6.59 -8.12
C SER A 93 20.95 -7.70 -7.67
N THR A 94 21.98 -7.95 -8.47
CA THR A 94 22.97 -9.02 -8.25
C THR A 94 24.22 -8.54 -7.52
N ILE A 95 24.28 -7.27 -7.11
CA ILE A 95 25.45 -6.74 -6.40
C ILE A 95 25.66 -7.51 -5.10
N ARG A 96 26.88 -8.03 -4.90
CA ARG A 96 27.35 -8.65 -3.67
C ARG A 96 28.70 -8.03 -3.31
N ALA A 97 28.86 -7.61 -2.06
CA ALA A 97 30.12 -7.11 -1.54
C ALA A 97 30.63 -8.07 -0.47
N LYS A 98 31.92 -8.40 -0.53
CA LYS A 98 32.63 -9.20 0.46
C LYS A 98 33.80 -8.38 0.99
N PHE A 99 33.89 -8.28 2.31
CA PHE A 99 35.02 -7.65 2.99
C PHE A 99 35.78 -8.76 3.73
N ASP A 100 37.06 -8.97 3.41
CA ASP A 100 37.86 -10.03 4.02
C ASP A 100 38.67 -9.55 5.25
N ALA A 101 39.28 -10.50 5.96
CA ALA A 101 40.08 -10.23 7.15
C ALA A 101 41.36 -9.44 6.86
N GLN A 102 41.73 -9.26 5.58
CA GLN A 102 42.88 -8.49 5.12
C GLN A 102 42.48 -7.08 4.63
N ALA A 103 41.27 -6.62 4.98
CA ALA A 103 40.70 -5.34 4.57
C ALA A 103 40.53 -5.18 3.05
N ARG A 104 40.37 -6.29 2.32
CA ARG A 104 40.03 -6.28 0.90
C ARG A 104 38.52 -6.26 0.72
N LEU A 105 38.04 -5.27 -0.02
CA LEU A 105 36.66 -5.18 -0.49
C LEU A 105 36.60 -5.73 -1.93
N THR A 106 35.86 -6.82 -2.10
CA THR A 106 35.52 -7.39 -3.41
C THR A 106 34.03 -7.17 -3.67
N ILE A 107 33.68 -6.48 -4.74
CA ILE A 107 32.30 -6.26 -5.19
C ILE A 107 32.09 -7.02 -6.49
N THR A 108 31.09 -7.88 -6.51
CA THR A 108 30.65 -8.61 -7.71
C THR A 108 29.30 -8.08 -8.14
N ALA A 109 29.11 -7.88 -9.44
CA ALA A 109 27.84 -7.45 -10.03
C ALA A 109 27.61 -8.22 -11.32
N GLY A 110 26.51 -8.97 -11.38
CA GLY A 110 26.08 -9.69 -12.58
C GLY A 110 25.81 -8.73 -13.73
N ARG A 111 26.13 -9.18 -14.94
CA ARG A 111 25.78 -8.51 -16.18
C ARG A 111 24.39 -8.98 -16.62
N ARG A 112 23.58 -8.09 -17.17
CA ARG A 112 22.27 -8.41 -17.73
C ARG A 112 22.47 -9.25 -18.99
N ILE A 113 22.47 -10.57 -18.82
CA ILE A 113 22.35 -11.49 -19.94
C ILE A 113 20.88 -11.48 -20.36
N SER A 114 20.58 -10.94 -21.54
CA SER A 114 19.22 -10.97 -22.08
C SER A 114 18.84 -12.42 -22.45
N ILE A 115 18.16 -13.11 -21.55
CA ILE A 115 17.34 -14.27 -21.90
C ILE A 115 16.03 -13.72 -22.49
N ILE A 116 16.04 -13.45 -23.79
CA ILE A 116 14.80 -13.40 -24.56
C ILE A 116 14.58 -14.81 -25.08
N SER A 117 13.87 -15.64 -24.32
CA SER A 117 13.34 -16.90 -24.84
C SER A 117 11.95 -16.64 -25.44
N LYS A 118 11.93 -16.17 -26.69
CA LYS A 118 10.75 -16.30 -27.57
C LYS A 118 10.67 -17.77 -28.04
N PHE A 119 10.08 -18.63 -27.23
CA PHE A 119 9.59 -19.92 -27.73
C PHE A 119 8.23 -19.72 -28.40
N ARG A 120 8.19 -19.89 -29.72
CA ARG A 120 7.01 -20.39 -30.44
C ARG A 120 7.31 -21.83 -30.83
N ALA A 121 6.51 -22.77 -30.34
CA ALA A 121 6.42 -24.13 -30.85
C ALA A 121 5.01 -24.69 -30.61
N THR A 122 4.37 -25.04 -31.72
CA THR A 122 3.32 -26.05 -31.97
C THR A 122 1.95 -25.95 -31.29
N ASP A 123 0.94 -26.42 -32.04
CA ASP A 123 -0.49 -26.08 -31.95
C ASP A 123 -1.30 -26.72 -30.81
N GLU A 124 -0.67 -27.28 -29.77
CA GLU A 124 -1.42 -27.95 -28.70
C GLU A 124 -1.02 -27.45 -27.31
N CYS A 125 -1.78 -26.50 -26.77
CA CYS A 125 -1.71 -26.14 -25.35
C CYS A 125 -3.06 -26.30 -24.68
N CYS A 126 -3.10 -27.22 -23.71
CA CYS A 126 -4.09 -27.28 -22.65
C CYS A 126 -3.41 -26.80 -21.35
N LEU A 127 -3.82 -25.63 -20.84
CA LEU A 127 -3.58 -25.15 -19.48
C LEU A 127 -4.61 -25.83 -18.57
N VAL A 128 -4.28 -26.25 -17.35
CA VAL A 128 -5.22 -26.94 -16.44
C VAL A 128 -5.22 -26.22 -15.10
N LEU A 129 -6.41 -25.79 -14.64
CA LEU A 129 -6.61 -25.11 -13.36
C LEU A 129 -7.65 -25.88 -12.54
N LEU A 130 -7.24 -26.44 -11.40
CA LEU A 130 -8.14 -27.11 -10.47
C LEU A 130 -8.62 -26.15 -9.39
N TYR A 131 -9.93 -26.04 -9.19
CA TYR A 131 -10.52 -25.44 -7.99
C TYR A 131 -11.39 -26.48 -7.30
N HIS A 132 -11.18 -26.67 -6.00
CA HIS A 132 -12.11 -27.41 -5.14
C HIS A 132 -13.20 -26.43 -4.66
N ARG A 133 -14.48 -26.76 -4.88
CA ARG A 133 -15.60 -26.07 -4.22
C ARG A 133 -15.78 -26.66 -2.81
N PRO A 134 -15.87 -25.86 -1.75
CA PRO A 134 -16.49 -26.30 -0.51
C PRO A 134 -18.03 -26.15 -0.63
N ASP A 135 -18.74 -27.23 -0.35
CA ASP A 135 -20.20 -27.23 -0.19
C ASP A 135 -20.62 -26.56 1.14
N SER A 136 -21.55 -25.61 1.01
CA SER A 136 -22.55 -25.16 1.99
C SER A 136 -22.13 -24.36 3.24
N PRO A 137 -23.05 -23.52 3.78
CA PRO A 137 -22.76 -22.11 4.03
C PRO A 137 -22.37 -21.82 5.48
N VAL A 138 -21.23 -21.15 5.66
CA VAL A 138 -20.96 -20.35 6.86
C VAL A 138 -21.26 -18.91 6.51
N ARG A 139 -22.07 -18.24 7.34
CA ARG A 139 -22.47 -16.84 7.21
C ARG A 139 -21.23 -15.98 6.96
N THR A 140 -21.21 -15.30 5.82
CA THR A 140 -20.17 -14.37 5.39
C THR A 140 -20.20 -13.11 6.26
N GLU A 141 -19.22 -12.95 7.15
CA GLU A 141 -18.93 -11.68 7.82
C GLU A 141 -18.13 -10.77 6.87
N GLN A 142 -18.60 -9.52 6.71
CA GLN A 142 -18.11 -8.55 5.72
C GLN A 142 -16.68 -8.05 6.02
N VAL A 143 -15.87 -7.99 4.97
CA VAL A 143 -14.51 -7.40 4.92
C VAL A 143 -14.60 -5.88 4.73
N THR A 144 -13.75 -5.09 5.41
CA THR A 144 -13.70 -3.60 5.27
C THR A 144 -13.17 -3.31 3.89
N MET A 145 -13.85 -2.41 3.19
CA MET A 145 -13.48 -1.98 1.85
C MET A 145 -13.12 -0.49 1.82
N ASN A 146 -12.23 -0.13 0.92
CA ASN A 146 -11.77 1.23 0.65
C ASN A 146 -12.72 1.95 -0.31
N VAL A 147 -12.97 3.23 -0.04
CA VAL A 147 -13.57 4.20 -0.94
C VAL A 147 -12.44 5.09 -1.42
N LEU A 148 -12.17 5.07 -2.72
CA LEU A 148 -11.02 5.71 -3.32
C LEU A 148 -11.47 6.91 -4.16
N ALA A 149 -11.01 8.10 -3.83
CA ALA A 149 -11.32 9.33 -4.58
C ALA A 149 -10.14 9.72 -5.49
N TYR A 150 -10.37 9.91 -6.78
CA TYR A 150 -9.31 10.23 -7.74
C TYR A 150 -8.66 11.57 -7.44
N SER A 151 -7.32 11.58 -7.33
CA SER A 151 -6.51 12.75 -6.99
C SER A 151 -5.42 13.03 -8.03
N GLY A 152 -5.72 12.81 -9.31
CA GLY A 152 -4.80 13.13 -10.40
C GLY A 152 -4.83 14.59 -10.84
N PRO A 153 -4.01 14.96 -11.82
CA PRO A 153 -3.84 16.35 -12.25
C PRO A 153 -5.10 16.98 -12.85
N GLU A 154 -6.03 16.16 -13.37
CA GLU A 154 -7.30 16.61 -13.95
C GLU A 154 -8.35 16.93 -12.88
N ALA A 155 -8.16 16.48 -11.63
CA ALA A 155 -9.12 16.70 -10.56
C ALA A 155 -9.07 18.17 -10.07
N ILE A 156 -10.23 18.81 -9.95
CA ILE A 156 -10.34 20.13 -9.33
C ILE A 156 -10.09 19.95 -7.83
N GLN A 157 -9.01 20.55 -7.31
CA GLN A 157 -8.57 20.35 -5.93
C GLN A 157 -9.69 20.66 -4.91
N ALA A 158 -10.43 21.75 -5.09
CA ALA A 158 -11.56 22.09 -4.22
C ALA A 158 -12.67 21.02 -4.25
N SER A 159 -12.99 20.44 -5.41
CA SER A 159 -13.98 19.36 -5.50
C SER A 159 -13.47 18.08 -4.82
N LEU A 160 -12.17 17.75 -4.96
CA LEU A 160 -11.56 16.61 -4.28
C LEU A 160 -11.66 16.75 -2.75
N ASP A 161 -11.30 17.91 -2.21
CA ASP A 161 -11.31 18.14 -0.76
C ASP A 161 -12.73 18.03 -0.18
N HIS A 162 -13.72 18.64 -0.87
CA HIS A 162 -15.14 18.55 -0.50
C HIS A 162 -15.71 17.14 -0.66
N THR A 163 -15.30 16.41 -1.70
CA THR A 163 -15.67 15.01 -1.90
C THR A 163 -15.16 14.15 -0.74
N LEU A 164 -13.89 14.27 -0.37
CA LEU A 164 -13.30 13.55 0.75
C LEU A 164 -14.00 13.89 2.07
N SER A 165 -14.24 15.17 2.34
CA SER A 165 -14.92 15.64 3.56
C SER A 165 -16.34 15.08 3.65
N THR A 166 -17.15 15.28 2.60
CA THR A 166 -18.54 14.81 2.54
C THR A 166 -18.63 13.30 2.72
N LEU A 167 -17.83 12.52 1.97
CA LEU A 167 -17.86 11.05 2.05
C LEU A 167 -17.41 10.54 3.42
N ARG A 168 -16.37 11.12 4.03
CA ARG A 168 -15.94 10.76 5.39
C ARG A 168 -17.05 11.02 6.41
N SER A 169 -17.78 12.12 6.26
CA SER A 169 -18.88 12.48 7.16
C SER A 169 -20.09 11.55 7.09
N ILE A 170 -20.20 10.73 6.02
CA ILE A 170 -21.32 9.82 5.75
C ILE A 170 -20.92 8.36 5.96
N LEU A 171 -19.74 7.95 5.48
CA LEU A 171 -19.35 6.54 5.38
C LEU A 171 -18.53 6.03 6.57
N LEU A 172 -18.02 6.91 7.43
CA LEU A 172 -17.34 6.48 8.66
C LEU A 172 -18.37 5.98 9.69
N PRO A 173 -18.10 4.85 10.39
CA PRO A 173 -16.84 4.10 10.41
C PRO A 173 -16.77 2.91 9.43
N TYR A 174 -17.81 2.63 8.65
CA TYR A 174 -17.90 1.41 7.83
C TYR A 174 -16.87 1.32 6.70
N TYR A 175 -16.50 2.45 6.10
CA TYR A 175 -15.54 2.50 4.98
C TYR A 175 -14.39 3.47 5.24
N SER A 176 -13.20 3.13 4.73
CA SER A 176 -12.07 4.06 4.67
C SER A 176 -12.18 4.94 3.43
N VAL A 177 -12.08 6.26 3.55
CA VAL A 177 -12.14 7.19 2.40
C VAL A 177 -10.78 7.83 2.15
N GLN A 178 -10.15 7.51 1.03
CA GLN A 178 -8.76 7.87 0.71
C GLN A 178 -8.61 8.43 -0.71
N PRO A 179 -7.69 9.37 -0.96
CA PRO A 179 -7.33 9.76 -2.32
C PRO A 179 -6.53 8.65 -3.03
N ILE A 180 -6.68 8.54 -4.36
CA ILE A 180 -5.87 7.65 -5.21
C ILE A 180 -5.35 8.42 -6.44
N SER A 181 -4.03 8.36 -6.64
CA SER A 181 -3.39 9.01 -7.78
C SER A 181 -3.57 8.22 -9.08
N GLN A 182 -3.43 8.92 -10.22
CA GLN A 182 -3.44 8.30 -11.54
C GLN A 182 -2.39 7.18 -11.68
N GLN A 183 -1.20 7.38 -11.14
CA GLN A 183 -0.15 6.36 -11.14
C GLN A 183 -0.54 5.15 -10.28
N ALA A 184 -1.17 5.36 -9.13
CA ALA A 184 -1.64 4.28 -8.28
C ALA A 184 -2.75 3.46 -8.96
N LEU A 185 -3.67 4.10 -9.69
CA LEU A 185 -4.70 3.40 -10.46
C LEU A 185 -4.12 2.44 -11.52
N VAL A 186 -2.94 2.75 -12.07
CA VAL A 186 -2.23 1.91 -13.05
C VAL A 186 -1.37 0.83 -12.38
N SER A 187 -0.69 1.18 -11.29
CA SER A 187 0.41 0.38 -10.74
C SER A 187 0.08 -0.45 -9.51
N GLN A 188 -1.04 -0.16 -8.82
CA GLN A 188 -1.40 -0.80 -7.56
C GLN A 188 -2.61 -1.74 -7.72
N PRO A 189 -2.71 -2.84 -6.96
CA PRO A 189 -3.85 -3.77 -7.00
C PRO A 189 -5.04 -3.28 -6.15
N TRP A 190 -5.55 -2.09 -6.45
CA TRP A 190 -6.57 -1.42 -5.63
C TRP A 190 -7.96 -2.06 -5.75
N GLN A 191 -8.28 -2.71 -6.88
CA GLN A 191 -9.62 -3.20 -7.23
C GLN A 191 -10.19 -4.19 -6.21
N ALA A 192 -9.35 -5.08 -5.67
CA ALA A 192 -9.77 -6.14 -4.75
C ALA A 192 -10.25 -5.61 -3.38
N THR A 193 -9.80 -4.41 -3.02
CA THR A 193 -10.13 -3.78 -1.73
C THR A 193 -11.02 -2.55 -1.91
N CYS A 194 -11.45 -2.23 -3.12
CA CYS A 194 -12.20 -1.02 -3.42
C CYS A 194 -13.70 -1.32 -3.42
N ALA A 195 -14.44 -0.73 -2.49
CA ALA A 195 -15.91 -0.71 -2.51
C ALA A 195 -16.45 0.30 -3.51
N LEU A 196 -15.78 1.46 -3.64
CA LEU A 196 -16.25 2.56 -4.48
C LEU A 196 -15.08 3.38 -5.01
N LEU A 197 -15.00 3.55 -6.32
CA LEU A 197 -14.11 4.51 -6.96
C LEU A 197 -14.89 5.79 -7.29
N VAL A 198 -14.42 6.92 -6.78
CA VAL A 198 -15.04 8.24 -6.93
C VAL A 198 -14.16 9.15 -7.76
N PHE A 199 -14.73 9.79 -8.77
CA PHE A 199 -14.10 10.88 -9.51
C PHE A 199 -14.74 12.20 -9.06
N PRO A 200 -13.99 13.10 -8.39
CA PRO A 200 -14.51 14.45 -8.11
C PRO A 200 -14.68 15.22 -9.44
N GLY A 201 -15.19 16.44 -9.36
CA GLY A 201 -15.23 17.35 -10.51
C GLY A 201 -13.82 17.49 -11.12
N CYS A 202 -13.72 17.27 -12.43
CA CYS A 202 -12.46 17.32 -13.18
C CYS A 202 -12.51 18.42 -14.24
N CYS A 203 -11.40 19.11 -14.46
CA CYS A 203 -11.26 20.22 -15.41
C CYS A 203 -10.81 19.79 -16.81
N ASP A 204 -10.51 18.51 -17.03
CA ASP A 204 -10.05 17.98 -18.30
C ASP A 204 -10.47 16.50 -18.47
N ILE A 205 -10.36 16.01 -19.71
CA ILE A 205 -10.65 14.63 -20.08
C ILE A 205 -9.62 13.71 -19.42
N PHE A 206 -10.10 12.71 -18.68
CA PHE A 206 -9.24 11.67 -18.15
C PHE A 206 -8.69 10.79 -19.28
N LEU A 207 -7.37 10.86 -19.49
CA LEU A 207 -6.62 10.06 -20.45
C LEU A 207 -5.52 9.27 -19.74
N SER A 208 -5.74 7.97 -19.52
CA SER A 208 -4.80 7.12 -18.80
C SER A 208 -4.87 5.66 -19.23
N LYS A 209 -3.75 4.95 -19.09
CA LYS A 209 -3.71 3.47 -19.15
C LYS A 209 -4.54 2.79 -18.05
N ALA A 210 -5.00 3.54 -17.04
CA ALA A 210 -5.93 3.04 -16.03
C ALA A 210 -7.37 2.88 -16.56
N ALA A 211 -7.76 3.53 -17.67
CA ALA A 211 -9.15 3.49 -18.14
C ALA A 211 -9.69 2.06 -18.38
N PRO A 212 -8.97 1.14 -19.06
CA PRO A 212 -9.43 -0.25 -19.22
C PRO A 212 -9.51 -1.01 -17.89
N VAL A 213 -8.65 -0.66 -16.93
CA VAL A 213 -8.62 -1.26 -15.60
C VAL A 213 -9.85 -0.86 -14.78
N ILE A 214 -10.27 0.41 -14.90
CA ILE A 214 -11.48 0.94 -14.27
C ILE A 214 -12.73 0.33 -14.90
N ASP A 215 -12.79 0.21 -16.23
CA ASP A 215 -13.89 -0.51 -16.90
C ASP A 215 -13.97 -1.95 -16.41
N ALA A 216 -12.85 -2.70 -16.39
CA ALA A 216 -12.83 -4.06 -15.89
C ALA A 216 -13.29 -4.19 -14.42
N PHE A 217 -12.93 -3.23 -13.56
CA PHE A 217 -13.40 -3.17 -12.17
C PHE A 217 -14.94 -3.06 -12.10
N VAL A 218 -15.53 -2.13 -12.84
CA VAL A 218 -16.99 -1.96 -12.87
C VAL A 218 -17.67 -3.19 -13.46
N GLN A 219 -17.19 -3.69 -14.61
CA GLN A 219 -17.71 -4.92 -15.23
C GLN A 219 -17.70 -6.11 -14.27
N GLY A 220 -16.68 -6.18 -13.42
CA GLY A 220 -16.47 -7.21 -12.41
C GLY A 220 -17.44 -7.16 -11.22
N GLY A 221 -18.16 -6.06 -11.02
CA GLY A 221 -19.05 -5.83 -9.87
C GLY A 221 -18.75 -4.58 -9.06
N GLY A 222 -17.74 -3.80 -9.44
CA GLY A 222 -17.35 -2.57 -8.75
C GLY A 222 -18.37 -1.44 -8.88
N ALA A 223 -18.34 -0.52 -7.92
CA ALA A 223 -19.14 0.70 -7.94
C ALA A 223 -18.29 1.90 -8.36
N PHE A 224 -18.83 2.74 -9.24
CA PHE A 224 -18.20 3.97 -9.73
C PHE A 224 -19.12 5.17 -9.52
N LEU A 225 -18.56 6.27 -9.02
CA LEU A 225 -19.25 7.54 -8.84
C LEU A 225 -18.44 8.65 -9.49
N ALA A 226 -19.07 9.52 -10.28
CA ALA A 226 -18.44 10.76 -10.70
C ALA A 226 -19.35 11.96 -10.45
N LEU A 227 -18.74 13.07 -10.03
CA LEU A 227 -19.41 14.27 -9.55
C LEU A 227 -19.03 15.47 -10.42
N GLY A 228 -19.95 16.42 -10.61
CA GLY A 228 -19.73 17.57 -11.48
C GLY A 228 -19.37 17.18 -12.92
N THR A 229 -19.96 16.11 -13.44
CA THR A 229 -19.68 15.60 -14.79
C THR A 229 -20.95 15.27 -15.55
N GLY A 230 -20.96 15.61 -16.83
CA GLY A 230 -22.04 15.20 -17.73
C GLY A 230 -21.94 13.71 -18.06
N SER A 231 -22.89 13.25 -18.87
CA SER A 231 -22.88 11.88 -19.36
C SER A 231 -23.28 11.82 -20.82
N HIS A 232 -22.50 11.08 -21.62
CA HIS A 232 -22.92 10.74 -22.97
C HIS A 232 -23.17 9.24 -23.06
N TYR A 233 -24.37 8.88 -23.51
CA TYR A 233 -24.71 7.52 -23.87
C TYR A 233 -24.87 7.40 -25.39
N SER A 234 -23.98 6.66 -26.05
CA SER A 234 -24.01 6.52 -27.52
C SER A 234 -23.93 5.06 -27.97
N SER A 235 -24.83 4.68 -28.89
CA SER A 235 -24.84 3.38 -29.59
C SER A 235 -23.85 3.34 -30.77
N ARG A 236 -23.44 4.50 -31.30
CA ARG A 236 -22.38 4.60 -32.29
C ARG A 236 -21.04 4.70 -31.57
N ARG A 237 -20.02 3.96 -32.03
CA ARG A 237 -18.61 4.32 -31.76
C ARG A 237 -18.50 5.80 -32.05
N LEU A 238 -18.17 6.59 -31.06
CA LEU A 238 -18.08 8.04 -31.18
C LEU A 238 -16.86 8.33 -32.07
N ASP A 239 -17.04 8.23 -33.38
CA ASP A 239 -16.07 8.63 -34.37
C ASP A 239 -16.30 10.12 -34.65
N GLN A 240 -15.22 10.89 -34.44
CA GLN A 240 -14.96 12.26 -34.91
C GLN A 240 -15.29 13.46 -34.00
N GLY A 241 -16.28 13.41 -33.10
CA GLY A 241 -16.64 14.61 -32.30
C GLY A 241 -15.66 14.96 -31.16
N ILE A 242 -15.52 14.06 -30.17
CA ILE A 242 -14.69 14.28 -28.97
C ILE A 242 -13.18 14.15 -29.28
N LEU A 243 -12.84 13.35 -30.30
CA LEU A 243 -11.46 13.15 -30.76
C LEU A 243 -10.89 14.31 -31.59
N ASN A 244 -11.69 15.29 -32.00
CA ASN A 244 -11.17 16.44 -32.76
C ASN A 244 -10.46 17.48 -31.89
N ILE A 245 -10.63 17.43 -30.55
CA ILE A 245 -9.95 18.33 -29.60
C ILE A 245 -8.61 17.73 -29.15
N ALA A 246 -8.46 16.41 -29.23
CA ALA A 246 -7.24 15.71 -28.87
C ALA A 246 -6.51 15.28 -30.14
N SER A 247 -5.37 15.90 -30.42
CA SER A 247 -4.49 15.65 -31.57
C SER A 247 -4.41 14.16 -32.00
N THR A 248 -4.21 13.94 -33.29
CA THR A 248 -4.18 12.69 -34.09
C THR A 248 -3.26 11.55 -33.61
N SER A 249 -2.83 11.52 -32.35
CA SER A 249 -1.88 10.56 -31.78
C SER A 249 -2.32 9.84 -30.49
N ILE A 250 -3.53 10.12 -29.96
CA ILE A 250 -3.98 9.50 -28.70
C ILE A 250 -4.71 8.17 -28.95
N SER A 251 -4.24 7.10 -28.31
CA SER A 251 -4.88 5.77 -28.39
C SER A 251 -6.26 5.81 -27.71
N LYS A 252 -7.29 5.30 -28.41
CA LYS A 252 -8.68 5.15 -27.92
C LYS A 252 -8.76 4.33 -26.61
N ASP A 253 -7.73 3.58 -26.26
CA ASP A 253 -7.65 2.75 -25.06
C ASP A 253 -7.27 3.52 -23.79
N MET A 254 -6.95 4.81 -23.90
CA MET A 254 -6.64 5.66 -22.75
C MET A 254 -7.85 6.45 -22.24
N LEU A 255 -8.93 6.54 -23.01
CA LEU A 255 -10.11 7.31 -22.65
C LEU A 255 -11.00 6.52 -21.67
N LEU A 256 -11.40 7.16 -20.56
CA LEU A 256 -12.37 6.55 -19.63
C LEU A 256 -13.74 6.40 -20.30
N ARG A 257 -14.13 5.14 -20.51
CA ARG A 257 -15.43 4.76 -21.08
C ARG A 257 -15.85 3.41 -20.54
N PHE A 258 -17.15 3.21 -20.40
CA PHE A 258 -17.72 1.95 -19.96
C PHE A 258 -18.49 1.33 -21.11
N PHE A 259 -18.22 0.06 -21.41
CA PHE A 259 -18.90 -0.66 -22.49
C PHE A 259 -20.08 -1.45 -21.94
N ASP A 260 -21.30 -1.07 -22.30
CA ASP A 260 -22.45 -1.93 -22.02
C ASP A 260 -22.58 -3.03 -23.08
N LYS A 261 -22.34 -4.27 -22.64
CA LYS A 261 -22.46 -5.45 -23.48
C LYS A 261 -23.90 -5.74 -23.89
N GLU A 262 -24.88 -5.40 -23.05
CA GLU A 262 -26.29 -5.70 -23.33
C GLU A 262 -26.85 -4.79 -24.42
N SER A 263 -26.59 -3.48 -24.32
CA SER A 263 -27.07 -2.52 -25.33
C SER A 263 -26.07 -2.26 -26.47
N GLY A 264 -24.85 -2.82 -26.40
CA GLY A 264 -23.76 -2.54 -27.34
C GLY A 264 -23.35 -1.06 -27.40
N SER A 265 -23.60 -0.29 -26.34
CA SER A 265 -23.37 1.16 -26.29
C SER A 265 -22.23 1.51 -25.33
N TYR A 266 -21.70 2.73 -25.46
CA TYR A 266 -20.69 3.25 -24.55
C TYR A 266 -21.26 4.37 -23.69
N ILE A 267 -20.86 4.37 -22.43
CA ILE A 267 -21.12 5.43 -21.46
C ILE A 267 -19.81 6.20 -21.24
N TYR A 268 -19.88 7.51 -21.38
CA TYR A 268 -18.74 8.42 -21.19
C TYR A 268 -19.09 9.45 -20.12
N PRO A 269 -18.24 9.61 -19.09
CA PRO A 269 -18.22 10.83 -18.30
C PRO A 269 -17.72 11.99 -19.17
N SER A 270 -18.46 13.10 -19.24
CA SER A 270 -17.99 14.33 -19.88
C SER A 270 -17.45 15.28 -18.82
N PHE A 271 -16.14 15.30 -18.70
CA PHE A 271 -15.42 16.33 -17.93
C PHE A 271 -15.12 17.49 -18.89
N HIS A 272 -15.50 18.71 -18.52
CA HIS A 272 -15.39 19.86 -19.42
C HIS A 272 -14.02 20.54 -19.33
N PRO A 273 -13.39 20.91 -20.47
CA PRO A 273 -12.15 21.67 -20.48
C PRO A 273 -12.38 23.07 -19.91
N SER A 274 -11.48 23.53 -19.05
CA SER A 274 -11.38 24.93 -18.63
C SER A 274 -11.26 25.86 -19.85
N GLY A 275 -12.34 26.57 -20.23
CA GLY A 275 -12.29 27.44 -21.41
C GLY A 275 -13.51 28.29 -21.77
N SER A 276 -14.75 27.90 -21.43
CA SER A 276 -15.93 28.76 -21.69
C SER A 276 -17.06 28.44 -20.71
N ASP A 277 -17.52 29.45 -19.96
CA ASP A 277 -18.67 29.45 -19.04
C ASP A 277 -18.63 28.52 -17.81
N ASN A 278 -17.45 28.36 -17.19
CA ASN A 278 -17.32 27.70 -15.89
C ASN A 278 -17.68 28.63 -14.71
N ILE A 279 -18.74 29.42 -14.86
CA ILE A 279 -19.20 30.34 -13.80
C ILE A 279 -19.97 29.52 -12.76
N PRO A 280 -19.53 29.52 -11.48
CA PRO A 280 -20.28 28.88 -10.42
C PRO A 280 -21.69 29.47 -10.32
N ARG A 281 -22.72 28.62 -10.32
CA ARG A 281 -24.12 29.08 -10.28
C ARG A 281 -24.99 28.24 -9.34
N PRO A 282 -26.04 28.83 -8.74
CA PRO A 282 -27.05 28.09 -8.02
C PRO A 282 -27.94 27.35 -9.01
N VAL A 283 -28.28 26.11 -8.69
CA VAL A 283 -29.27 25.32 -9.43
C VAL A 283 -30.25 24.64 -8.50
N ALA A 284 -31.51 24.54 -8.92
CA ALA A 284 -32.51 23.71 -8.27
C ALA A 284 -32.58 22.34 -8.96
N ILE A 285 -32.78 21.28 -8.19
CA ILE A 285 -33.00 19.93 -8.73
C ILE A 285 -34.20 19.24 -8.10
N GLN A 286 -34.85 18.39 -8.89
CA GLN A 286 -35.90 17.48 -8.46
C GLN A 286 -35.38 16.04 -8.50
N PRO A 287 -35.04 15.43 -7.35
CA PRO A 287 -34.78 14.00 -7.28
C PRO A 287 -36.04 13.18 -7.60
N THR A 288 -35.89 12.04 -8.26
CA THR A 288 -37.02 11.18 -8.65
C THR A 288 -37.70 10.53 -7.45
N ASN A 289 -36.94 10.24 -6.39
CA ASN A 289 -37.40 9.60 -5.16
C ASN A 289 -37.13 10.50 -3.94
N GLY A 290 -37.25 11.82 -4.09
CA GLY A 290 -36.95 12.76 -3.02
C GLY A 290 -37.63 14.10 -3.19
N GLU A 291 -37.49 14.94 -2.18
CA GLU A 291 -38.03 16.30 -2.21
C GLU A 291 -37.12 17.23 -3.02
N ARG A 292 -37.72 18.29 -3.56
CA ARG A 292 -37.03 19.35 -4.29
C ARG A 292 -35.86 19.92 -3.48
N ILE A 293 -34.73 20.16 -4.14
CA ILE A 293 -33.60 20.88 -3.55
C ILE A 293 -33.52 22.22 -4.25
N ASP A 294 -33.85 23.28 -3.53
CA ASP A 294 -34.04 24.63 -4.09
C ASP A 294 -32.73 25.31 -4.50
N ILE A 295 -31.62 24.92 -3.87
CA ILE A 295 -30.30 25.43 -4.18
C ILE A 295 -29.24 24.36 -4.00
N MET A 296 -28.41 24.19 -5.01
CA MET A 296 -27.17 23.43 -4.98
C MET A 296 -26.10 24.15 -5.79
N PHE A 297 -24.84 23.86 -5.45
CA PHE A 297 -23.71 24.31 -6.23
C PHE A 297 -23.62 23.56 -7.56
N GLN A 298 -23.35 24.29 -8.64
CA GLN A 298 -22.95 23.71 -9.92
C GLN A 298 -21.66 24.37 -10.41
N SER A 299 -20.67 23.54 -10.73
CA SER A 299 -19.50 23.94 -11.50
C SER A 299 -19.70 23.59 -12.99
N GLY A 300 -19.86 24.61 -13.83
CA GLY A 300 -19.96 24.44 -15.29
C GLY A 300 -21.30 23.91 -15.80
N THR A 301 -21.43 23.82 -17.13
CA THR A 301 -22.62 23.29 -17.82
C THR A 301 -22.38 21.85 -18.25
N SER A 302 -22.67 20.91 -17.35
CA SER A 302 -22.64 19.48 -17.65
C SER A 302 -24.04 18.99 -18.01
N GLU A 303 -24.24 18.46 -19.22
CA GLU A 303 -25.50 17.86 -19.64
C GLU A 303 -25.41 16.33 -19.72
N VAL A 304 -26.49 15.66 -19.35
CA VAL A 304 -26.68 14.22 -19.59
C VAL A 304 -27.41 14.05 -20.93
N VAL A 305 -26.71 13.52 -21.93
CA VAL A 305 -27.16 13.39 -23.31
C VAL A 305 -27.44 11.93 -23.67
N GLY A 306 -28.63 11.69 -24.23
CA GLY A 306 -29.04 10.39 -24.76
C GLY A 306 -29.67 9.44 -23.73
N VAL A 307 -30.27 9.96 -22.66
CA VAL A 307 -31.00 9.17 -21.65
C VAL A 307 -32.46 9.59 -21.62
N ASP A 308 -33.29 8.88 -22.38
CA ASP A 308 -34.68 9.29 -22.66
C ASP A 308 -35.69 8.50 -21.80
N GLY A 309 -35.23 7.83 -20.73
CA GLY A 309 -36.07 7.02 -19.83
C GLY A 309 -36.52 5.64 -20.36
N THR A 310 -36.26 5.33 -21.63
CA THR A 310 -36.63 4.06 -22.30
C THR A 310 -35.57 2.96 -22.21
N LYS A 311 -34.37 3.28 -21.69
CA LYS A 311 -33.23 2.37 -21.65
C LYS A 311 -33.26 1.52 -20.38
N ARG A 312 -33.25 0.19 -20.52
CA ARG A 312 -33.34 -0.75 -19.39
C ARG A 312 -32.18 -0.68 -18.40
N ASN A 313 -31.00 -0.27 -18.84
CA ASN A 313 -29.78 -0.21 -18.04
C ASN A 313 -29.49 1.18 -17.46
N ALA A 314 -30.33 2.19 -17.74
CA ALA A 314 -30.15 3.57 -17.29
C ALA A 314 -31.39 4.04 -16.50
N ARG A 315 -31.18 4.60 -15.31
CA ARG A 315 -32.23 5.15 -14.45
C ARG A 315 -31.92 6.59 -14.09
N VAL A 316 -32.81 7.50 -14.46
CA VAL A 316 -32.74 8.91 -14.05
C VAL A 316 -32.91 9.00 -12.53
N LEU A 317 -32.06 9.78 -11.87
CA LEU A 317 -32.08 10.01 -10.42
C LEU A 317 -32.57 11.41 -10.04
N ALA A 318 -32.32 12.41 -10.90
CA ALA A 318 -32.83 13.77 -10.71
C ALA A 318 -32.82 14.56 -12.03
N ARG A 319 -33.59 15.64 -12.08
CA ARG A 319 -33.63 16.64 -13.16
C ARG A 319 -33.40 18.04 -12.61
N TYR A 320 -32.85 18.94 -13.42
CA TYR A 320 -32.83 20.37 -13.11
C TYR A 320 -34.25 20.94 -13.13
N ILE A 321 -34.47 22.00 -12.35
CA ILE A 321 -35.72 22.77 -12.36
C ILE A 321 -35.39 24.19 -12.78
N GLU A 322 -36.05 24.67 -13.83
CA GLU A 322 -36.03 26.06 -14.27
C GLU A 322 -37.49 26.53 -14.38
N ASP A 323 -37.85 27.63 -13.69
CA ASP A 323 -39.21 28.19 -13.67
C ASP A 323 -40.33 27.17 -13.37
N ASP A 324 -40.08 26.27 -12.40
CA ASP A 324 -40.96 25.16 -12.00
C ASP A 324 -41.25 24.10 -13.08
N VAL A 325 -40.46 24.09 -14.16
CA VAL A 325 -40.49 23.07 -15.21
C VAL A 325 -39.29 22.15 -15.09
N GLU A 326 -39.52 20.83 -15.21
CA GLU A 326 -38.44 19.85 -15.25
C GLU A 326 -37.61 20.01 -16.53
N GLY A 327 -36.32 20.34 -16.35
CA GLY A 327 -35.34 20.49 -17.42
C GLY A 327 -34.51 19.23 -17.67
N ALA A 328 -33.23 19.46 -17.98
CA ALA A 328 -32.28 18.41 -18.30
C ALA A 328 -32.03 17.43 -17.13
N VAL A 329 -31.57 16.23 -17.45
CA VAL A 329 -31.20 15.22 -16.43
C VAL A 329 -29.95 15.68 -15.69
N SER A 330 -30.03 15.70 -14.36
CA SER A 330 -28.94 16.12 -13.46
C SER A 330 -28.17 14.93 -12.88
N GLY A 331 -28.82 13.78 -12.72
CA GLY A 331 -28.17 12.56 -12.21
C GLY A 331 -28.73 11.30 -12.85
N VAL A 332 -27.86 10.33 -13.09
CA VAL A 332 -28.21 9.06 -13.73
C VAL A 332 -27.43 7.90 -13.13
N LEU A 333 -28.11 6.77 -12.94
CA LEU A 333 -27.54 5.48 -12.57
C LEU A 333 -27.50 4.57 -13.81
N TYR A 334 -26.35 4.02 -14.13
CA TYR A 334 -26.18 2.96 -15.12
C TYR A 334 -25.81 1.64 -14.44
N THR A 335 -26.34 0.54 -14.97
CA THR A 335 -25.91 -0.82 -14.62
C THR A 335 -25.10 -1.39 -15.78
N VAL A 336 -23.85 -1.77 -15.53
CA VAL A 336 -22.93 -2.26 -16.57
C VAL A 336 -22.25 -3.52 -16.07
N GLY A 337 -22.45 -4.64 -16.78
CA GLY A 337 -21.98 -5.95 -16.31
C GLY A 337 -22.62 -6.29 -14.97
N ARG A 338 -21.79 -6.54 -13.94
CA ARG A 338 -22.27 -6.73 -12.55
C ARG A 338 -22.17 -5.47 -11.69
N GLY A 339 -21.61 -4.38 -12.22
CA GLY A 339 -21.33 -3.15 -11.48
C GLY A 339 -22.37 -2.05 -11.70
N LYS A 340 -22.14 -0.94 -10.99
CA LYS A 340 -23.01 0.24 -11.02
C LYS A 340 -22.19 1.50 -11.20
N ILE A 341 -22.71 2.43 -12.00
CA ILE A 341 -22.10 3.73 -12.27
C ILE A 341 -23.14 4.80 -11.97
N ILE A 342 -22.84 5.75 -11.08
CA ILE A 342 -23.64 6.96 -10.93
C ILE A 342 -22.84 8.17 -11.41
N LEU A 343 -23.45 8.98 -12.28
CA LEU A 343 -22.89 10.23 -12.76
C LEU A 343 -23.83 11.37 -12.34
N TRP A 344 -23.28 12.36 -11.64
CA TRP A 344 -23.96 13.59 -11.25
C TRP A 344 -23.38 14.77 -12.02
N ALA A 345 -24.23 15.43 -12.81
CA ALA A 345 -23.89 16.68 -13.51
C ALA A 345 -23.95 17.89 -12.56
N SER A 346 -24.81 17.84 -11.55
CA SER A 346 -24.71 18.73 -10.40
C SER A 346 -23.50 18.39 -9.53
N SER A 347 -23.12 19.30 -8.63
CA SER A 347 -21.97 19.12 -7.73
C SER A 347 -22.43 18.92 -6.27
N PRO A 348 -23.05 17.78 -5.91
CA PRO A 348 -23.58 17.54 -4.58
C PRO A 348 -22.50 17.33 -3.52
N GLU A 349 -21.20 17.30 -3.87
CA GLU A 349 -20.09 17.23 -2.93
C GLU A 349 -19.86 18.51 -2.13
N TYR A 350 -20.28 19.67 -2.64
CA TYR A 350 -20.04 20.97 -2.02
C TYR A 350 -21.09 21.28 -0.94
N PRO A 351 -20.69 21.44 0.33
CA PRO A 351 -21.59 21.94 1.38
C PRO A 351 -21.97 23.39 1.09
N LEU A 352 -23.26 23.75 1.23
CA LEU A 352 -23.74 25.13 1.01
C LEU A 352 -23.14 26.15 2.00
N THR A 353 -22.52 25.67 3.09
CA THR A 353 -21.90 26.47 4.13
C THR A 353 -20.41 26.77 3.88
N GLU A 354 -19.79 26.18 2.86
CA GLU A 354 -18.36 26.29 2.60
C GLU A 354 -18.06 26.83 1.19
N GLU A 355 -16.94 27.53 1.03
CA GLU A 355 -16.55 28.09 -0.27
C GLU A 355 -16.21 26.96 -1.27
N PRO A 356 -16.60 27.10 -2.55
CA PRO A 356 -17.25 28.25 -3.20
C PRO A 356 -18.79 28.32 -3.07
N ALA A 357 -19.44 27.33 -2.46
CA ALA A 357 -20.90 27.25 -2.42
C ALA A 357 -21.55 28.21 -1.42
N SER A 358 -20.84 28.61 -0.37
CA SER A 358 -21.29 29.65 0.56
C SER A 358 -21.50 30.99 -0.11
N SER A 359 -20.60 31.42 -0.99
CA SER A 359 -20.75 32.68 -1.74
C SER A 359 -22.02 32.68 -2.61
N ILE A 360 -22.36 31.55 -3.23
CA ILE A 360 -23.59 31.41 -4.02
C ILE A 360 -24.83 31.45 -3.12
N SER A 361 -24.77 30.75 -2.00
CA SER A 361 -25.87 30.69 -1.03
C SER A 361 -26.16 32.08 -0.45
N MET A 362 -25.11 32.85 -0.13
CA MET A 362 -25.21 34.24 0.33
C MET A 362 -25.74 35.20 -0.74
N ALA A 363 -25.43 34.95 -2.02
CA ALA A 363 -25.95 35.73 -3.13
C ALA A 363 -27.40 35.36 -3.52
N SER A 364 -27.93 34.25 -2.99
CA SER A 364 -29.31 33.83 -3.27
C SER A 364 -30.33 34.70 -2.53
N SER A 365 -31.54 34.82 -3.08
CA SER A 365 -32.67 35.50 -2.44
C SER A 365 -33.42 34.63 -1.42
N LEU A 366 -32.92 33.42 -1.13
CA LEU A 366 -33.57 32.46 -0.25
C LEU A 366 -33.37 32.82 1.23
N PRO A 367 -34.37 32.58 2.10
CA PRO A 367 -34.21 32.75 3.54
C PRO A 367 -33.24 31.70 4.12
N PRO A 368 -32.54 31.97 5.23
CA PRO A 368 -31.59 31.04 5.84
C PRO A 368 -32.16 29.65 6.13
N GLU A 369 -33.41 29.56 6.59
CA GLU A 369 -34.10 28.29 6.86
C GLU A 369 -34.24 27.41 5.59
N ALA A 370 -34.42 28.04 4.42
CA ALA A 370 -34.48 27.32 3.15
C ALA A 370 -33.10 26.82 2.70
N ILE A 371 -32.03 27.54 3.02
CA ILE A 371 -30.64 27.12 2.77
C ILE A 371 -30.30 25.91 3.65
N ASP A 372 -30.66 25.95 4.93
CA ASP A 372 -30.46 24.83 5.87
C ASP A 372 -31.24 23.59 5.42
N LEU A 373 -32.49 23.76 4.98
CA LEU A 373 -33.30 22.67 4.44
C LEU A 373 -32.68 22.09 3.15
N ALA A 374 -32.18 22.94 2.25
CA ALA A 374 -31.51 22.51 1.04
C ALA A 374 -30.21 21.73 1.35
N GLU A 375 -29.43 22.17 2.33
CA GLU A 375 -28.21 21.49 2.80
C GLU A 375 -28.51 20.13 3.45
N HIS A 376 -29.62 20.03 4.18
CA HIS A 376 -30.12 18.76 4.71
C HIS A 376 -30.49 17.80 3.57
N ARG A 377 -31.32 18.27 2.62
CA ARG A 377 -31.74 17.47 1.46
C ARG A 377 -30.58 17.07 0.55
N ARG A 378 -29.57 17.93 0.34
CA ARG A 378 -28.31 17.60 -0.38
C ARG A 378 -27.60 16.42 0.26
N CYS A 379 -27.51 16.39 1.59
CA CYS A 379 -26.90 15.26 2.27
C CYS A 379 -27.72 13.98 2.23
N THR A 380 -29.05 14.08 2.30
CA THR A 380 -29.93 12.94 2.08
C THR A 380 -29.77 12.38 0.66
N LEU A 381 -29.62 13.25 -0.34
CA LEU A 381 -29.31 12.85 -1.72
C LEU A 381 -27.97 12.09 -1.82
N MET A 382 -26.93 12.58 -1.14
CA MET A 382 -25.63 11.90 -1.12
C MET A 382 -25.70 10.54 -0.39
N LYS A 383 -26.37 10.46 0.76
CA LYS A 383 -26.62 9.18 1.47
C LYS A 383 -27.36 8.19 0.55
N GLY A 384 -28.43 8.64 -0.12
CA GLY A 384 -29.19 7.85 -1.08
C GLY A 384 -28.35 7.36 -2.26
N THR A 385 -27.49 8.22 -2.81
CA THR A 385 -26.54 7.87 -3.89
C THR A 385 -25.64 6.71 -3.48
N LEU A 386 -25.08 6.75 -2.26
CA LEU A 386 -24.17 5.73 -1.74
C LEU A 386 -24.89 4.39 -1.49
N LEU A 387 -26.11 4.43 -0.96
CA LEU A 387 -26.96 3.24 -0.79
C LEU A 387 -27.28 2.58 -2.14
N LEU A 388 -27.57 3.38 -3.18
CA LEU A 388 -27.83 2.85 -4.52
C LEU A 388 -26.61 2.14 -5.13
N LEU A 389 -25.41 2.61 -4.84
CA LEU A 389 -24.14 1.99 -5.21
C LEU A 389 -23.82 0.73 -4.38
N GLY A 390 -24.62 0.41 -3.35
CA GLY A 390 -24.47 -0.79 -2.54
C GLY A 390 -23.59 -0.61 -1.30
N LEU A 391 -23.30 0.63 -0.90
CA LEU A 391 -22.58 0.91 0.33
C LEU A 391 -23.55 0.92 1.52
N GLN A 392 -23.01 0.60 2.69
CA GLN A 392 -23.70 0.77 3.97
C GLN A 392 -23.47 2.19 4.51
N VAL A 393 -24.53 2.79 5.06
CA VAL A 393 -24.45 4.11 5.69
C VAL A 393 -24.90 3.93 7.15
N PRO A 394 -24.19 4.47 8.15
CA PRO A 394 -24.63 4.42 9.54
C PRO A 394 -26.00 5.09 9.69
N GLU A 395 -26.94 4.40 10.37
CA GLU A 395 -28.36 4.80 10.42
C GLU A 395 -28.58 6.17 11.05
N ASP A 396 -27.81 6.53 12.08
CA ASP A 396 -27.53 7.90 12.52
C ASP A 396 -26.63 7.78 13.75
N ALA A 397 -25.31 7.73 13.54
CA ALA A 397 -24.38 7.86 14.65
C ALA A 397 -24.32 9.34 15.04
N THR A 398 -24.55 9.64 16.32
CA THR A 398 -24.16 10.86 17.04
C THR A 398 -22.65 11.09 16.87
N THR A 399 -22.25 11.43 15.66
CA THR A 399 -20.86 11.58 15.26
C THR A 399 -20.43 12.89 15.85
N ILE A 400 -19.56 12.85 16.86
CA ILE A 400 -18.90 14.04 17.37
C ILE A 400 -18.13 14.63 16.19
N ARG A 401 -18.61 15.76 15.66
CA ARG A 401 -18.02 16.43 14.49
C ARG A 401 -17.15 17.62 14.88
N ARG A 402 -16.95 17.84 16.18
CA ARG A 402 -16.20 18.98 16.73
C ARG A 402 -15.30 18.56 17.88
N PRO A 403 -14.12 19.19 18.05
CA PRO A 403 -13.28 18.92 19.20
C PRO A 403 -14.02 19.33 20.48
N LEU A 404 -13.96 18.47 21.48
CA LEU A 404 -14.51 18.70 22.81
C LEU A 404 -13.41 19.28 23.73
N PRO A 405 -13.79 19.91 24.86
CA PRO A 405 -12.83 20.33 25.86
C PRO A 405 -11.90 19.18 26.30
N GLN A 406 -10.61 19.48 26.41
CA GLN A 406 -9.59 18.55 26.90
C GLN A 406 -9.34 18.77 28.39
N PHE A 407 -8.95 17.74 29.13
CA PHE A 407 -8.57 17.80 30.52
C PHE A 407 -7.05 17.75 30.64
N LEU A 408 -6.45 18.78 31.23
CA LEU A 408 -5.07 18.74 31.72
C LEU A 408 -5.10 18.14 33.12
N ALA A 409 -4.59 16.92 33.25
CA ALA A 409 -4.58 16.15 34.49
C ALA A 409 -3.17 15.58 34.75
N SER A 410 -2.94 15.17 35.99
CA SER A 410 -1.71 14.48 36.38
C SER A 410 -2.00 13.31 37.31
N HIS A 411 -0.98 12.50 37.53
CA HIS A 411 -1.03 11.42 38.51
C HIS A 411 -1.47 11.96 39.87
N PHE A 412 -2.48 11.34 40.49
CA PHE A 412 -3.10 11.83 41.74
C PHE A 412 -2.13 11.86 42.93
N ILE A 413 -1.12 10.98 42.93
CA ILE A 413 -0.01 10.97 43.92
C ILE A 413 0.96 12.16 43.73
N LYS A 414 0.97 12.82 42.57
CA LYS A 414 1.86 13.94 42.22
C LYS A 414 1.05 15.21 41.91
N PRO A 415 0.29 15.74 42.88
CA PRO A 415 -0.68 16.82 42.67
C PRO A 415 -0.05 18.14 42.18
N GLN A 416 1.25 18.33 42.38
CA GLN A 416 1.98 19.54 41.98
C GLN A 416 2.18 19.68 40.46
N ILE A 417 2.11 18.59 39.69
CA ILE A 417 2.50 18.58 38.28
C ILE A 417 1.67 19.57 37.45
N VAL A 418 0.34 19.57 37.61
CA VAL A 418 -0.53 20.48 36.84
C VAL A 418 -0.17 21.94 37.13
N SER A 419 0.11 22.28 38.38
CA SER A 419 0.51 23.65 38.75
C SER A 419 1.83 24.07 38.09
N LEU A 420 2.80 23.16 37.98
CA LEU A 420 4.08 23.41 37.31
C LEU A 420 3.87 23.65 35.81
N ILE A 421 2.99 22.87 35.17
CA ILE A 421 2.65 23.04 33.76
C ILE A 421 1.95 24.39 33.54
N THR A 422 0.92 24.71 34.32
CA THR A 422 0.21 25.99 34.18
C THR A 422 1.11 27.19 34.43
N ASN A 423 2.02 27.10 35.41
CA ASN A 423 3.01 28.15 35.69
C ASN A 423 3.99 28.31 34.53
N SER A 424 4.43 27.22 33.90
CA SER A 424 5.30 27.26 32.72
C SER A 424 4.61 27.93 31.52
N ILE A 425 3.33 27.64 31.30
CA ILE A 425 2.53 28.28 30.24
C ILE A 425 2.31 29.77 30.54
N ALA A 426 2.09 30.13 31.82
CA ALA A 426 1.88 31.51 32.24
C ALA A 426 3.18 32.33 32.39
N ALA A 427 4.36 31.69 32.41
CA ALA A 427 5.66 32.33 32.64
C ALA A 427 5.98 33.55 31.74
N PRO A 428 5.55 33.63 30.46
CA PRO A 428 5.74 34.84 29.65
C PRO A 428 5.00 36.08 30.17
N HIS A 429 3.97 35.89 31.02
CA HIS A 429 3.17 36.97 31.61
C HIS A 429 2.94 36.71 33.12
N PRO A 430 4.00 36.80 33.95
CA PRO A 430 3.91 36.49 35.38
C PRO A 430 2.86 37.37 36.07
N GLY A 431 1.97 36.77 36.87
CA GLY A 431 0.91 37.47 37.60
C GLY A 431 -0.42 37.64 36.86
N SER A 432 -0.51 37.23 35.58
CA SER A 432 -1.78 37.14 34.85
C SER A 432 -2.42 35.77 35.05
N GLN A 433 -3.74 35.72 35.22
CA GLN A 433 -4.47 34.44 35.23
C GLN A 433 -4.35 33.78 33.86
N LEU A 434 -4.02 32.48 33.82
CA LEU A 434 -3.95 31.72 32.57
C LEU A 434 -5.36 31.54 32.02
N THR A 435 -5.75 32.40 31.08
CA THR A 435 -7.08 32.39 30.45
C THR A 435 -7.02 32.00 28.98
N THR A 436 -6.07 32.58 28.23
CA THR A 436 -5.93 32.31 26.79
C THR A 436 -4.47 32.24 26.36
N LEU A 437 -4.17 31.35 25.42
CA LEU A 437 -2.91 31.30 24.70
C LEU A 437 -3.18 31.24 23.19
N GLU A 438 -2.61 32.18 22.45
CA GLU A 438 -2.68 32.18 20.98
C GLU A 438 -1.34 31.77 20.39
N ASP A 439 -1.40 30.87 19.40
CA ASP A 439 -0.28 30.35 18.65
C ASP A 439 -0.58 30.38 17.14
N THR A 440 0.33 29.86 16.34
CA THR A 440 0.34 29.91 14.88
C THR A 440 -0.89 29.23 14.27
N ASN A 441 -1.31 28.09 14.83
CA ASN A 441 -2.40 27.28 14.28
C ASN A 441 -3.66 27.32 15.14
N ASP A 442 -3.51 27.42 16.46
CA ASP A 442 -4.62 27.29 17.40
C ASP A 442 -4.64 28.38 18.49
N LYS A 443 -5.86 28.69 18.96
CA LYS A 443 -6.13 29.48 20.15
C LYS A 443 -6.65 28.57 21.26
N PHE A 444 -5.95 28.55 22.39
CA PHE A 444 -6.29 27.74 23.56
C PHE A 444 -6.95 28.59 24.63
N HIS A 445 -8.11 28.16 25.12
CA HIS A 445 -8.80 28.75 26.25
C HIS A 445 -8.72 27.81 27.46
N PHE A 446 -8.29 28.33 28.60
CA PHE A 446 -8.09 27.57 29.83
C PHE A 446 -9.24 27.84 30.81
N HIS A 447 -9.76 26.77 31.40
CA HIS A 447 -10.91 26.77 32.30
C HIS A 447 -10.56 25.98 33.57
N VAL A 448 -11.18 26.32 34.69
CA VAL A 448 -11.03 25.55 35.94
C VAL A 448 -12.05 24.41 35.99
N LEU A 449 -11.66 23.27 36.60
CA LEU A 449 -12.50 22.07 36.68
C LEU A 449 -13.93 22.32 37.22
N PRO A 450 -14.19 23.14 38.26
CA PRO A 450 -15.55 23.38 38.76
C PRO A 450 -16.51 24.02 37.74
N GLU A 451 -15.97 24.74 36.76
CA GLU A 451 -16.74 25.44 35.71
C GLU A 451 -16.96 24.56 34.46
N SER A 452 -16.43 23.33 34.46
CA SER A 452 -16.42 22.46 33.28
C SER A 452 -17.78 21.87 32.90
N GLY A 453 -18.70 21.70 33.84
CA GLY A 453 -19.99 21.02 33.61
C GLY A 453 -20.83 21.67 32.49
N PRO A 454 -21.19 22.97 32.62
CA PRO A 454 -21.90 23.69 31.57
C PRO A 454 -21.14 23.69 30.24
N LEU A 455 -19.82 23.94 30.27
CA LEU A 455 -18.98 23.96 29.06
C LEU A 455 -19.02 22.63 28.30
N LEU A 456 -18.88 21.50 28.99
CA LEU A 456 -18.92 20.16 28.40
C LEU A 456 -20.30 19.84 27.83
N ARG A 457 -21.37 20.18 28.56
CA ARG A 457 -22.74 19.96 28.11
C ARG A 457 -23.04 20.76 26.84
N ASP A 458 -22.67 22.04 26.83
CA ASP A 458 -22.91 22.93 25.70
C ASP A 458 -22.06 22.51 24.49
N ALA A 459 -20.80 22.11 24.72
CA ALA A 459 -19.93 21.58 23.66
C ALA A 459 -20.46 20.27 23.05
N ARG A 460 -20.95 19.34 23.88
CA ARG A 460 -21.58 18.08 23.42
C ARG A 460 -22.88 18.35 22.65
N LEU A 461 -23.70 19.30 23.09
CA LEU A 461 -24.93 19.70 22.39
C LEU A 461 -24.62 20.36 21.03
N ALA A 462 -23.58 21.20 20.98
CA ALA A 462 -23.14 21.89 19.77
C ALA A 462 -22.31 21.01 18.81
N ALA A 463 -21.99 19.76 19.17
CA ALA A 463 -21.13 18.87 18.40
C ALA A 463 -21.73 18.37 17.07
N THR A 464 -22.96 18.76 16.75
CA THR A 464 -23.74 18.32 15.58
C THR A 464 -23.66 19.28 14.38
N THR A 465 -23.17 20.51 14.55
CA THR A 465 -23.15 21.52 13.47
C THR A 465 -21.96 21.32 12.52
N ARG A 466 -22.21 21.46 11.21
CA ARG A 466 -21.22 21.21 10.13
C ARG A 466 -20.23 22.36 10.00
N THR A 467 -18.98 22.08 10.34
CA THR A 467 -17.80 22.91 10.07
C THR A 467 -16.60 21.99 10.00
N ASP A 468 -15.60 22.28 9.17
CA ASP A 468 -14.33 21.56 9.16
C ASP A 468 -13.75 21.48 10.59
N PRO A 469 -13.62 20.27 11.18
CA PRO A 469 -13.13 20.12 12.53
C PRO A 469 -11.71 20.65 12.73
N SER A 470 -10.88 20.61 11.67
CA SER A 470 -9.46 20.95 11.73
C SER A 470 -9.22 22.44 11.93
N THR A 471 -10.13 23.30 11.46
CA THR A 471 -10.06 24.76 11.55
C THR A 471 -10.78 25.33 12.78
N TRP A 472 -11.44 24.48 13.57
CA TRP A 472 -12.27 24.93 14.68
C TRP A 472 -11.47 25.70 15.74
N GLN A 473 -11.93 26.90 16.10
CA GLN A 473 -11.36 27.68 17.20
C GLN A 473 -12.47 28.22 18.11
N PRO A 474 -12.19 28.41 19.41
CA PRO A 474 -10.95 28.04 20.12
C PRO A 474 -10.94 26.57 20.57
N LYS A 475 -9.77 26.06 20.95
CA LYS A 475 -9.60 24.77 21.66
C LYS A 475 -9.71 25.01 23.16
N HIS A 476 -10.51 24.23 23.87
CA HIS A 476 -10.72 24.39 25.32
C HIS A 476 -9.88 23.37 26.11
N ILE A 477 -9.22 23.83 27.17
CA ILE A 477 -8.47 23.02 28.13
C ILE A 477 -9.02 23.29 29.54
N ILE A 478 -9.52 22.25 30.19
CA ILE A 478 -9.95 22.23 31.58
C ILE A 478 -8.76 21.80 32.44
N VAL A 479 -8.33 22.67 33.33
CA VAL A 479 -7.22 22.44 34.25
C VAL A 479 -7.75 21.72 35.49
N CYS A 480 -7.20 20.53 35.77
CA CYS A 480 -7.57 19.72 36.93
C CYS A 480 -6.52 19.94 38.05
N PRO A 481 -6.82 20.77 39.07
CA PRO A 481 -5.84 21.16 40.07
C PRO A 481 -5.59 20.04 41.09
N GLU A 482 -4.41 20.07 41.71
CA GLU A 482 -4.09 19.30 42.93
C GLU A 482 -4.37 17.79 42.84
N GLY A 483 -4.12 17.19 41.67
CA GLY A 483 -4.32 15.75 41.47
C GLY A 483 -5.79 15.30 41.42
N HIS A 484 -6.75 16.23 41.38
CA HIS A 484 -8.14 15.90 41.10
C HIS A 484 -8.25 15.36 39.68
N LEU A 485 -9.02 14.29 39.53
CA LEU A 485 -9.34 13.70 38.23
C LEU A 485 -10.81 13.98 37.90
N PRO A 486 -11.15 14.16 36.61
CA PRO A 486 -12.54 14.24 36.21
C PRO A 486 -13.23 12.88 36.40
N ASP A 487 -14.52 12.92 36.71
CA ASP A 487 -15.32 11.72 36.93
C ASP A 487 -15.63 10.98 35.61
N ASN A 488 -16.09 9.73 35.72
CA ASN A 488 -16.42 8.90 34.55
C ASN A 488 -17.58 9.47 33.71
N GLU A 489 -18.43 10.34 34.26
CA GLU A 489 -19.45 11.06 33.47
C GLU A 489 -18.84 12.14 32.56
N GLN A 490 -17.74 12.74 33.00
CA GLN A 490 -17.00 13.75 32.24
C GLN A 490 -16.09 13.09 31.19
N THR A 491 -15.58 11.89 31.50
CA THR A 491 -14.64 11.14 30.66
C THR A 491 -15.13 9.71 30.33
N PRO A 492 -16.32 9.54 29.73
CA PRO A 492 -16.99 8.24 29.63
C PRO A 492 -16.28 7.20 28.74
N LEU A 493 -15.33 7.64 27.92
CA LEU A 493 -14.60 6.78 26.98
C LEU A 493 -13.19 6.42 27.44
N PHE A 494 -12.72 6.97 28.57
CA PHE A 494 -11.39 6.68 29.10
C PHE A 494 -11.34 7.00 30.61
N ASP A 495 -11.15 5.97 31.44
CA ASP A 495 -11.11 6.12 32.90
C ASP A 495 -9.71 6.55 33.36
N LEU A 496 -9.55 7.82 33.73
CA LEU A 496 -8.27 8.36 34.16
C LEU A 496 -7.77 7.77 35.48
N THR A 497 -8.68 7.37 36.38
CA THR A 497 -8.30 6.74 37.66
C THR A 497 -7.72 5.35 37.40
N LEU A 498 -8.36 4.57 36.52
CA LEU A 498 -7.86 3.28 36.08
C LEU A 498 -6.51 3.43 35.35
N PHE A 499 -6.36 4.42 34.47
CA PHE A 499 -5.10 4.68 33.77
C PHE A 499 -3.94 4.93 34.73
N PHE A 500 -4.06 5.88 35.66
CA PHE A 500 -2.97 6.17 36.60
C PHE A 500 -2.69 5.01 37.55
N SER A 501 -3.72 4.29 37.98
CA SER A 501 -3.56 3.07 38.80
C SER A 501 -2.81 1.97 38.03
N ALA A 502 -3.16 1.75 36.76
CA ALA A 502 -2.48 0.81 35.87
C ALA A 502 -1.04 1.25 35.59
N LEU A 503 -0.79 2.55 35.46
CA LEU A 503 0.56 3.12 35.28
C LEU A 503 1.47 2.79 36.47
N SER A 504 0.99 3.04 37.70
CA SER A 504 1.70 2.67 38.94
C SER A 504 1.96 1.15 39.02
N ALA A 505 0.95 0.34 38.72
CA ALA A 505 1.07 -1.11 38.74
C ALA A 505 2.10 -1.64 37.72
N ALA A 506 2.07 -1.11 36.49
CA ALA A 506 3.01 -1.48 35.44
C ALA A 506 4.45 -1.08 35.80
N ARG A 507 4.68 0.12 36.36
CA ARG A 507 6.02 0.55 36.81
C ARG A 507 6.57 -0.36 37.90
N LYS A 508 5.74 -0.70 38.89
CA LYS A 508 6.10 -1.64 39.96
C LYS A 508 6.47 -3.01 39.41
N LYS A 509 5.71 -3.52 38.42
CA LYS A 509 5.97 -4.81 37.77
C LYS A 509 7.30 -4.81 37.01
N ASP A 510 7.57 -3.75 36.25
CA ASP A 510 8.76 -3.64 35.38
C ASP A 510 10.00 -3.07 36.08
N GLY A 511 9.89 -2.69 37.36
CA GLY A 511 10.99 -2.11 38.14
C GLY A 511 11.41 -0.72 37.66
N VAL A 512 10.48 0.04 37.07
CA VAL A 512 10.72 1.42 36.60
C VAL A 512 10.51 2.39 37.77
N SER A 513 11.47 3.29 37.99
CA SER A 513 11.40 4.29 39.06
C SER A 513 10.24 5.25 38.83
N GLU A 514 9.45 5.50 39.88
CA GLU A 514 8.45 6.57 39.87
C GLU A 514 9.08 7.94 40.15
N ASP A 515 10.23 7.99 40.80
CA ASP A 515 10.91 9.24 41.17
C ASP A 515 11.88 9.65 40.05
N THR A 516 11.38 10.46 39.12
CA THR A 516 12.17 11.07 38.05
C THR A 516 11.90 12.57 37.99
N GLU A 517 12.94 13.35 37.72
CA GLU A 517 12.84 14.81 37.57
C GLU A 517 12.54 15.19 36.11
N PRO A 518 11.53 16.05 35.83
CA PRO A 518 10.57 16.64 36.77
C PRO A 518 9.41 15.69 37.14
N TRP A 519 9.11 14.69 36.30
CA TRP A 519 8.19 13.56 36.54
C TRP A 519 8.37 12.50 35.45
N ALA A 520 7.72 11.33 35.61
CA ALA A 520 7.91 10.16 34.76
C ALA A 520 6.96 10.18 33.54
N ILE A 521 7.26 9.37 32.53
CA ILE A 521 6.44 9.30 31.31
C ILE A 521 5.02 8.82 31.68
N GLY A 522 4.00 9.60 31.30
CA GLY A 522 2.60 9.30 31.59
C GLY A 522 2.04 9.99 32.84
N ASP A 523 2.87 10.63 33.67
CA ASP A 523 2.40 11.32 34.89
C ASP A 523 1.64 12.62 34.62
N ALA A 524 1.79 13.20 33.42
CA ALA A 524 1.12 14.41 32.99
C ALA A 524 0.41 14.16 31.66
N LEU A 525 -0.87 14.47 31.56
CA LEU A 525 -1.66 14.20 30.36
C LEU A 525 -2.64 15.33 29.99
N LEU A 526 -2.84 15.50 28.69
CA LEU A 526 -3.97 16.16 28.07
C LEU A 526 -4.89 15.09 27.50
N TYR A 527 -6.08 14.92 28.05
CA TYR A 527 -7.08 13.96 27.55
C TYR A 527 -8.24 14.70 26.88
N GLY A 528 -8.60 14.31 25.65
CA GLY A 528 -9.83 14.78 25.01
C GLY A 528 -10.69 13.64 24.51
N GLU A 529 -12.00 13.69 24.79
CA GLU A 529 -12.94 12.73 24.21
C GLU A 529 -12.91 12.80 22.67
N ALA A 530 -12.90 14.01 22.11
CA ALA A 530 -12.65 14.26 20.70
C ALA A 530 -11.71 15.45 20.52
N VAL A 531 -10.64 15.28 19.74
CA VAL A 531 -9.69 16.34 19.40
C VAL A 531 -9.51 16.41 17.88
N THR A 532 -8.87 17.45 17.35
CA THR A 532 -8.50 17.46 15.93
C THR A 532 -7.45 16.40 15.65
N SER A 533 -6.28 16.53 16.28
CA SER A 533 -5.22 15.52 16.25
C SER A 533 -4.28 15.73 17.43
N THR A 534 -4.00 14.66 18.19
CA THR A 534 -3.07 14.69 19.33
C THR A 534 -1.68 15.16 18.89
N GLN A 535 -1.30 14.82 17.66
CA GLN A 535 -0.02 15.16 17.07
C GLN A 535 0.01 16.61 16.57
N THR A 536 -1.00 17.03 15.80
CA THR A 536 -1.02 18.35 15.16
C THR A 536 -1.15 19.46 16.18
N MET A 537 -1.94 19.24 17.24
CA MET A 537 -2.11 20.22 18.32
C MET A 537 -0.79 20.54 19.04
N LEU A 538 0.20 19.65 19.00
CA LEU A 538 1.56 19.89 19.50
C LEU A 538 2.46 20.44 18.39
N ASP A 539 2.64 19.70 17.28
CA ASP A 539 3.63 20.00 16.24
C ASP A 539 3.40 21.34 15.51
N LYS A 540 2.15 21.78 15.39
CA LYS A 540 1.78 23.01 14.67
C LYS A 540 1.60 24.23 15.58
N ASN A 541 1.80 24.05 16.89
CA ASN A 541 1.72 25.11 17.89
C ASN A 541 3.07 25.20 18.62
N PRO A 542 4.12 25.76 17.98
CA PRO A 542 5.47 25.77 18.51
C PRO A 542 5.61 26.59 19.81
N ARG A 543 4.78 27.63 20.02
CA ARG A 543 4.78 28.40 21.27
C ARG A 543 4.18 27.56 22.40
N PHE A 544 3.02 26.94 22.17
CA PHE A 544 2.37 26.05 23.14
C PHE A 544 3.29 24.88 23.49
N MET A 545 3.78 24.15 22.50
CA MET A 545 4.72 23.03 22.69
C MET A 545 6.02 23.47 23.39
N GLY A 546 6.54 24.65 23.06
CA GLY A 546 7.73 25.23 23.70
C GLY A 546 7.55 25.46 25.20
N LEU A 547 6.36 25.89 25.61
CA LEU A 547 6.00 26.21 27.00
C LEU A 547 5.63 24.99 27.84
N LEU A 548 5.26 23.86 27.23
CA LEU A 548 4.94 22.63 27.95
C LEU A 548 6.22 21.98 28.51
N PRO A 549 6.28 21.72 29.83
CA PRO A 549 7.29 20.82 30.39
C PRO A 549 7.10 19.40 29.88
N THR A 550 8.19 18.63 29.81
CA THR A 550 8.20 17.23 29.35
C THR A 550 8.67 16.31 30.46
N PRO A 551 8.20 15.04 30.52
CA PRO A 551 7.32 14.36 29.55
C PRO A 551 5.84 14.76 29.64
N LEU A 552 5.12 14.81 28.51
CA LEU A 552 3.66 15.02 28.52
C LEU A 552 2.98 14.18 27.43
N ILE A 553 1.86 13.54 27.75
CA ILE A 553 1.05 12.79 26.80
C ILE A 553 -0.19 13.60 26.40
N SER A 554 -0.48 13.68 25.10
CA SER A 554 -1.77 14.11 24.57
C SER A 554 -2.54 12.88 24.08
N LEU A 555 -3.59 12.47 24.78
CA LEU A 555 -4.41 11.29 24.49
C LEU A 555 -5.80 11.71 24.03
N ALA A 556 -6.37 10.97 23.09
CA ALA A 556 -7.75 11.18 22.70
C ALA A 556 -8.52 9.89 22.49
N SER A 557 -9.84 9.90 22.72
CA SER A 557 -10.71 8.79 22.34
C SER A 557 -11.06 8.84 20.86
N HIS A 558 -11.16 10.06 20.29
CA HIS A 558 -11.39 10.31 18.88
C HIS A 558 -10.49 11.44 18.34
N GLN A 559 -9.95 11.24 17.14
CA GLN A 559 -9.30 12.27 16.34
C GLN A 559 -10.12 12.55 15.09
N LEU A 560 -10.54 13.80 14.94
CA LEU A 560 -11.36 14.26 13.81
C LEU A 560 -10.54 14.50 12.55
N ALA A 561 -9.23 14.71 12.70
CA ALA A 561 -8.26 14.97 11.65
C ALA A 561 -6.93 14.24 11.93
N GLY A 562 -7.01 12.94 12.28
CA GLY A 562 -5.84 12.11 12.60
C GLY A 562 -4.83 12.04 11.45
N ARG A 563 -3.53 12.11 11.76
CA ARG A 563 -2.46 12.23 10.76
C ARG A 563 -1.61 10.96 10.68
N GLY A 564 -1.35 10.47 9.46
CA GLY A 564 -0.37 9.44 9.15
C GLY A 564 0.93 10.02 8.57
N ARG A 565 1.79 9.16 8.01
CA ARG A 565 3.01 9.61 7.30
C ARG A 565 2.66 10.23 5.94
N GLY A 566 3.34 11.30 5.55
CA GLY A 566 3.13 11.97 4.27
C GLY A 566 1.72 12.57 4.19
N ALA A 567 1.00 12.27 3.11
CA ALA A 567 -0.38 12.69 2.91
C ALA A 567 -1.43 11.72 3.50
N ASN A 568 -1.00 10.65 4.18
CA ASN A 568 -1.93 9.66 4.73
C ASN A 568 -2.66 10.21 5.97
N VAL A 569 -3.90 9.77 6.15
CA VAL A 569 -4.75 10.07 7.31
C VAL A 569 -4.78 8.86 8.24
N TRP A 570 -4.69 9.08 9.55
CA TRP A 570 -4.95 8.03 10.54
C TRP A 570 -6.43 8.04 10.88
N LEU A 571 -7.12 6.91 10.62
CA LEU A 571 -8.52 6.78 10.96
C LEU A 571 -8.68 6.47 12.45
N SER A 572 -9.67 7.11 13.07
CA SER A 572 -9.91 7.09 14.50
C SER A 572 -11.33 6.62 14.87
N PRO A 573 -11.77 5.44 14.40
CA PRO A 573 -13.05 4.88 14.82
C PRO A 573 -13.01 4.49 16.30
N SER A 574 -14.20 4.38 16.91
CA SER A 574 -14.33 3.89 18.29
C SER A 574 -13.59 2.55 18.44
N GLY A 575 -12.87 2.41 19.56
CA GLY A 575 -12.00 1.26 19.83
C GLY A 575 -10.53 1.45 19.47
N CYS A 576 -10.11 2.63 19.00
CA CYS A 576 -8.70 2.97 18.77
C CYS A 576 -8.08 3.69 19.98
N LEU A 577 -6.99 3.14 20.54
CA LEU A 577 -6.11 3.86 21.44
C LEU A 577 -5.19 4.77 20.63
N GLN A 578 -5.16 6.06 20.96
CA GLN A 578 -4.39 7.04 20.22
C GLN A 578 -3.88 8.16 21.10
N PHE A 579 -2.60 8.44 20.98
CA PHE A 579 -1.95 9.49 21.75
C PHE A 579 -0.67 9.96 21.08
N SER A 580 -0.19 11.12 21.51
CA SER A 580 1.11 11.68 21.16
C SER A 580 1.91 11.95 22.43
N LEU A 581 3.14 11.45 22.51
CA LEU A 581 4.06 11.69 23.62
C LEU A 581 5.06 12.80 23.25
N LEU A 582 5.11 13.87 24.03
CA LEU A 582 6.07 14.96 23.91
C LEU A 582 7.27 14.72 24.84
N LEU A 583 8.47 14.71 24.25
CA LEU A 583 9.76 14.62 24.93
C LEU A 583 10.69 15.73 24.45
N ARG A 584 11.64 16.10 25.30
CA ARG A 584 12.66 17.11 24.97
C ARG A 584 14.05 16.60 25.34
N LEU A 585 14.98 16.68 24.39
CA LEU A 585 16.39 16.34 24.60
C LEU A 585 17.28 17.54 24.34
N SER A 586 18.42 17.60 25.05
CA SER A 586 19.48 18.55 24.73
C SER A 586 20.43 17.94 23.72
N LEU A 587 20.76 18.70 22.67
CA LEU A 587 21.70 18.26 21.64
C LEU A 587 23.17 18.32 22.11
N SER A 588 23.43 18.92 23.27
CA SER A 588 24.76 18.87 23.91
C SER A 588 25.06 17.50 24.52
N THR A 589 24.02 16.75 24.91
CA THR A 589 24.14 15.44 25.56
C THR A 589 23.71 14.29 24.66
N PHE A 590 22.88 14.55 23.66
CA PHE A 590 22.32 13.54 22.76
C PHE A 590 22.64 13.83 21.27
N PRO A 591 23.27 12.90 20.53
CA PRO A 591 23.60 13.12 19.12
C PRO A 591 22.35 13.12 18.21
N ALA A 592 22.17 14.18 17.42
CA ALA A 592 21.02 14.31 16.52
C ALA A 592 20.86 13.14 15.53
N SER A 593 21.97 12.55 15.07
CA SER A 593 21.97 11.40 14.15
C SER A 593 21.32 10.14 14.73
N LYS A 594 21.18 10.05 16.06
CA LYS A 594 20.55 8.91 16.73
C LYS A 594 19.04 9.05 16.89
N LEU A 595 18.45 10.21 16.59
CA LEU A 595 17.00 10.45 16.72
C LEU A 595 16.15 9.54 15.83
N VAL A 596 16.70 9.05 14.72
CA VAL A 596 16.00 8.08 13.84
C VAL A 596 15.60 6.80 14.59
N PHE A 597 16.35 6.41 15.63
CA PHE A 597 16.09 5.19 16.38
C PHE A 597 14.92 5.31 17.35
N VAL A 598 14.44 6.51 17.64
CA VAL A 598 13.30 6.72 18.55
C VAL A 598 12.04 6.04 18.01
N GLN A 599 11.82 6.07 16.70
CA GLN A 599 10.69 5.38 16.07
C GLN A 599 10.77 3.87 16.26
N TYR A 600 11.95 3.27 16.08
CA TYR A 600 12.15 1.83 16.28
C TYR A 600 12.00 1.44 17.74
N LEU A 601 12.53 2.27 18.65
CA LEU A 601 12.44 2.04 20.08
C LEU A 601 10.98 2.04 20.55
N PHE A 602 10.20 3.02 20.09
CA PHE A 602 8.77 3.10 20.43
C PHE A 602 7.97 1.95 19.83
N ALA A 603 8.29 1.56 18.60
CA ALA A 603 7.72 0.38 17.95
C ALA A 603 7.97 -0.92 18.72
N LEU A 604 9.20 -1.10 19.23
CA LEU A 604 9.54 -2.22 20.08
C LEU A 604 8.72 -2.20 21.37
N ALA A 605 8.69 -1.07 22.06
CA ALA A 605 7.93 -0.92 23.29
C ALA A 605 6.44 -1.21 23.11
N LEU A 606 5.83 -0.78 22.00
CA LEU A 606 4.42 -1.05 21.70
C LEU A 606 4.14 -2.53 21.52
N VAL A 607 5.00 -3.24 20.78
CA VAL A 607 4.84 -4.68 20.56
C VAL A 607 5.06 -5.47 21.86
N GLU A 608 6.05 -5.08 22.67
CA GLU A 608 6.28 -5.70 23.99
C GLU A 608 5.13 -5.43 24.96
N ALA A 609 4.53 -4.23 24.92
CA ALA A 609 3.35 -3.93 25.71
C ALA A 609 2.14 -4.78 25.30
N CYS A 610 1.96 -5.09 24.01
CA CYS A 610 0.92 -6.02 23.57
C CYS A 610 1.12 -7.41 24.19
N ARG A 611 2.37 -7.86 24.40
CA ARG A 611 2.71 -9.15 25.02
C ARG A 611 2.64 -9.13 26.55
N ASP A 612 2.38 -7.98 27.17
CA ASP A 612 2.20 -7.93 28.61
C ASP A 612 0.90 -8.65 29.00
N GLU A 613 0.94 -9.43 30.09
CA GLU A 613 -0.22 -10.13 30.64
C GLU A 613 -1.39 -9.20 31.00
N SER A 614 -1.12 -7.92 31.28
CA SER A 614 -2.16 -6.92 31.52
C SER A 614 -2.89 -6.47 30.24
N VAL A 615 -2.43 -6.93 29.07
CA VAL A 615 -2.96 -6.56 27.75
C VAL A 615 -3.45 -7.80 27.00
N LEU A 616 -2.56 -8.60 26.40
CA LEU A 616 -2.94 -9.87 25.73
C LEU A 616 -2.13 -11.09 26.20
N GLY A 617 -1.00 -10.89 26.88
CA GLY A 617 -0.09 -11.98 27.24
C GLY A 617 0.33 -12.83 26.02
N GLU A 618 0.15 -14.15 26.13
CA GLU A 618 0.48 -15.10 25.06
C GLU A 618 -0.37 -14.89 23.78
N ALA A 619 -1.58 -14.33 23.89
CA ALA A 619 -2.43 -14.08 22.73
C ALA A 619 -1.85 -13.02 21.78
N ALA A 620 -0.85 -12.22 22.21
CA ALA A 620 -0.08 -11.34 21.33
C ALA A 620 0.98 -12.07 20.48
N ALA A 621 1.07 -13.40 20.53
CA ALA A 621 1.95 -14.19 19.68
C ALA A 621 1.86 -13.87 18.17
N PRO A 622 0.73 -13.39 17.59
CA PRO A 622 0.64 -12.94 16.19
C PRO A 622 1.09 -11.49 15.94
N VAL A 623 1.29 -10.67 16.98
CA VAL A 623 1.61 -9.24 16.84
C VAL A 623 3.07 -9.05 16.40
N ARG A 624 3.27 -8.33 15.31
CA ARG A 624 4.57 -8.13 14.66
C ARG A 624 4.77 -6.67 14.26
N LEU A 625 6.04 -6.27 14.19
CA LEU A 625 6.44 -4.99 13.64
C LEU A 625 6.62 -5.11 12.11
N LYS A 626 5.98 -4.23 11.34
CA LYS A 626 6.34 -3.95 9.96
C LYS A 626 7.21 -2.69 9.91
N TRP A 627 8.47 -2.88 9.56
CA TRP A 627 9.42 -1.79 9.46
C TRP A 627 8.96 -0.70 8.47
N PRO A 628 9.17 0.60 8.78
CA PRO A 628 9.80 1.12 9.99
C PRO A 628 8.86 1.43 11.15
N ASN A 629 7.54 1.42 10.95
CA ASN A 629 6.65 2.20 11.81
C ASN A 629 5.23 1.67 11.99
N ASP A 630 4.90 0.49 11.46
CA ASP A 630 3.55 -0.04 11.52
C ASP A 630 3.50 -1.35 12.31
N VAL A 631 2.39 -1.62 12.99
CA VAL A 631 2.19 -2.86 13.74
C VAL A 631 1.09 -3.69 13.08
N TYR A 632 1.33 -4.99 12.94
CA TYR A 632 0.46 -5.93 12.22
C TYR A 632 0.16 -7.16 13.09
N ALA A 633 -1.02 -7.73 12.91
CA ALA A 633 -1.33 -9.09 13.33
C ALA A 633 -1.13 -10.04 12.13
N VAL A 634 -0.45 -11.17 12.37
CA VAL A 634 -0.17 -12.20 11.34
C VAL A 634 -0.95 -13.47 11.67
N LEU A 635 -2.07 -13.69 10.98
CA LEU A 635 -3.02 -14.78 11.28
C LEU A 635 -2.75 -16.06 10.45
N GLY A 636 -1.49 -16.41 10.22
CA GLY A 636 -1.08 -17.58 9.43
C GLY A 636 -0.07 -17.25 8.31
N ASN A 637 0.07 -18.16 7.33
CA ASN A 637 1.07 -18.04 6.25
C ASN A 637 0.49 -17.37 4.99
N GLY A 638 0.97 -16.19 4.64
CA GLY A 638 0.61 -15.45 3.41
C GLY A 638 0.38 -13.95 3.62
N GLU A 639 0.58 -13.12 2.59
CA GLU A 639 0.40 -11.65 2.67
C GLU A 639 -1.04 -11.22 3.00
N SER A 640 -2.06 -11.95 2.50
CA SER A 640 -3.48 -11.68 2.80
C SER A 640 -3.88 -11.89 4.26
N LEU A 641 -3.02 -12.54 5.06
CA LEU A 641 -3.25 -12.81 6.49
C LEU A 641 -2.52 -11.82 7.40
N LYS A 642 -1.83 -10.82 6.84
CA LYS A 642 -1.21 -9.72 7.58
C LYS A 642 -2.16 -8.53 7.61
N LYS A 643 -2.69 -8.18 8.79
CA LYS A 643 -3.58 -7.04 8.96
C LYS A 643 -2.95 -5.97 9.83
N LYS A 644 -2.96 -4.72 9.37
CA LYS A 644 -2.45 -3.59 10.15
C LYS A 644 -3.35 -3.35 11.35
N ILE A 645 -2.75 -3.27 12.54
CA ILE A 645 -3.43 -2.98 13.80
C ILE A 645 -2.93 -1.69 14.45
N GLY A 646 -1.77 -1.16 14.05
CA GLY A 646 -1.22 0.05 14.64
C GLY A 646 -0.26 0.81 13.72
N GLY A 647 0.02 2.05 14.07
CA GLY A 647 0.93 2.93 13.34
C GLY A 647 1.58 3.96 14.25
N ILE A 648 2.85 4.26 13.95
CA ILE A 648 3.68 5.18 14.72
C ILE A 648 4.18 6.30 13.81
N LEU A 649 4.12 7.52 14.31
CA LEU A 649 4.57 8.74 13.64
C LEU A 649 5.45 9.55 14.59
N VAL A 650 6.73 9.71 14.26
CA VAL A 650 7.64 10.54 15.04
C VAL A 650 7.95 11.81 14.27
N ASN A 651 7.72 12.96 14.91
CA ASN A 651 8.12 14.27 14.41
C ASN A 651 9.13 14.89 15.37
N THR A 652 10.12 15.59 14.82
CA THR A 652 11.13 16.29 15.60
C THR A 652 11.22 17.76 15.18
N SER A 653 11.26 18.66 16.16
CA SER A 653 11.48 20.09 15.95
C SER A 653 12.74 20.54 16.68
N PHE A 654 13.61 21.29 16.01
CA PHE A 654 14.91 21.71 16.55
C PHE A 654 14.85 23.18 16.93
N SER A 655 15.12 23.50 18.19
CA SER A 655 15.10 24.88 18.68
C SER A 655 16.14 25.08 19.80
N ALA A 656 16.91 26.17 19.73
CA ALA A 656 17.83 26.60 20.80
C ALA A 656 18.75 25.50 21.40
N GLY A 657 19.33 24.64 20.56
CA GLY A 657 20.22 23.55 21.02
C GLY A 657 19.49 22.38 21.70
N LYS A 658 18.16 22.36 21.60
CA LYS A 658 17.28 21.28 22.07
C LYS A 658 16.50 20.71 20.88
N VAL A 659 15.96 19.53 21.07
CA VAL A 659 15.03 18.88 20.14
C VAL A 659 13.77 18.49 20.89
N ASP A 660 12.64 18.95 20.38
CA ASP A 660 11.31 18.47 20.74
C ASP A 660 10.99 17.26 19.88
N ILE A 661 10.52 16.19 20.51
CA ILE A 661 10.18 14.92 19.88
C ILE A 661 8.73 14.63 20.22
N VAL A 662 7.88 14.55 19.20
CA VAL A 662 6.47 14.22 19.35
C VAL A 662 6.22 12.86 18.69
N ILE A 663 5.95 11.86 19.53
CA ILE A 663 5.74 10.46 19.13
C ILE A 663 4.25 10.16 19.14
N GLY A 664 3.63 10.21 17.97
CA GLY A 664 2.25 9.78 17.75
C GLY A 664 2.15 8.27 17.62
N SER A 665 1.17 7.69 18.31
CA SER A 665 0.85 6.27 18.31
C SER A 665 -0.65 6.08 18.14
N GLY A 666 -1.03 5.24 17.18
CA GLY A 666 -2.40 4.75 17.02
C GLY A 666 -2.41 3.22 17.04
N LEU A 667 -3.29 2.62 17.84
CA LEU A 667 -3.43 1.18 18.02
C LEU A 667 -4.90 0.79 18.11
N ASN A 668 -5.30 -0.17 17.29
CA ASN A 668 -6.64 -0.73 17.28
C ASN A 668 -6.79 -1.73 18.43
N VAL A 669 -7.57 -1.41 19.46
CA VAL A 669 -7.72 -2.24 20.66
C VAL A 669 -9.06 -2.97 20.65
N HIS A 670 -10.17 -2.23 20.59
CA HIS A 670 -11.54 -2.76 20.64
C HIS A 670 -12.32 -2.55 19.34
N ASN A 671 -11.64 -2.19 18.24
CA ASN A 671 -12.34 -2.01 16.97
C ASN A 671 -13.01 -3.31 16.55
N LEU A 672 -14.27 -3.22 16.13
CA LEU A 672 -15.03 -4.33 15.60
C LEU A 672 -14.53 -4.68 14.19
N PRO A 673 -14.74 -5.94 13.75
CA PRO A 673 -14.57 -6.30 12.36
C PRO A 673 -15.31 -5.28 11.47
N PRO A 674 -14.67 -4.83 10.39
CA PRO A 674 -13.56 -5.52 9.75
C PRO A 674 -12.15 -4.96 10.05
N ILE A 675 -12.05 -3.96 10.93
CA ILE A 675 -10.78 -3.40 11.39
C ILE A 675 -10.14 -4.41 12.33
N MET A 676 -8.94 -4.91 12.01
CA MET A 676 -8.22 -5.80 12.92
C MET A 676 -7.82 -5.04 14.19
N SER A 677 -8.05 -5.65 15.35
CA SER A 677 -7.76 -5.08 16.67
C SER A 677 -7.20 -6.12 17.64
N LEU A 678 -6.67 -5.68 18.78
CA LEU A 678 -6.16 -6.56 19.82
C LEU A 678 -7.24 -7.50 20.39
N SER A 679 -8.45 -6.99 20.63
CA SER A 679 -9.57 -7.78 21.15
C SER A 679 -9.93 -8.99 20.29
N GLN A 680 -9.69 -8.92 18.98
CA GLN A 680 -9.93 -10.03 18.04
C GLN A 680 -8.85 -11.13 18.08
N LEU A 681 -7.74 -10.90 18.80
CA LEU A 681 -6.72 -11.91 19.04
C LEU A 681 -7.00 -12.74 20.30
N LEU A 682 -7.89 -12.26 21.17
CA LEU A 682 -8.31 -12.99 22.34
C LEU A 682 -9.26 -14.14 21.94
N PRO A 683 -9.14 -15.33 22.55
CA PRO A 683 -10.12 -16.39 22.44
C PRO A 683 -11.54 -15.90 22.83
N PRO A 684 -12.62 -16.45 22.24
CA PRO A 684 -13.99 -16.03 22.54
C PRO A 684 -14.40 -16.16 24.02
N ASP A 685 -13.77 -17.09 24.75
CA ASP A 685 -14.04 -17.41 26.15
C ASP A 685 -12.95 -16.87 27.10
N ASP A 686 -12.16 -15.88 26.67
CA ASP A 686 -11.08 -15.31 27.47
C ASP A 686 -11.60 -14.20 28.41
N ASP A 687 -11.32 -14.34 29.71
CA ASP A 687 -11.66 -13.39 30.77
C ASP A 687 -10.68 -12.19 30.87
N HIS A 688 -9.71 -12.07 29.94
CA HIS A 688 -8.77 -10.95 29.92
C HIS A 688 -9.51 -9.60 29.93
N GLN A 689 -9.23 -8.79 30.96
CA GLN A 689 -9.76 -7.43 31.10
C GLN A 689 -8.98 -6.42 30.24
N LEU A 690 -8.96 -6.64 28.92
CA LEU A 690 -8.38 -5.71 27.96
C LEU A 690 -9.07 -4.33 28.09
N SER A 691 -8.27 -3.28 28.24
CA SER A 691 -8.77 -1.90 28.31
C SER A 691 -7.80 -0.92 27.66
N MET A 692 -8.30 0.25 27.25
CA MET A 692 -7.48 1.32 26.67
C MET A 692 -6.44 1.83 27.65
N GLU A 693 -6.84 1.97 28.91
CA GLU A 693 -6.08 2.51 30.03
C GLU A 693 -4.88 1.60 30.34
N ARG A 694 -5.13 0.30 30.52
CA ARG A 694 -4.07 -0.69 30.79
C ARG A 694 -3.11 -0.81 29.61
N THR A 695 -3.64 -0.82 28.39
CA THR A 695 -2.83 -0.86 27.17
C THR A 695 -1.93 0.39 27.05
N ALA A 696 -2.48 1.58 27.30
CA ALA A 696 -1.71 2.83 27.27
C ALA A 696 -0.62 2.84 28.35
N ALA A 697 -0.97 2.47 29.59
CA ALA A 697 -0.04 2.38 30.70
C ALA A 697 1.12 1.42 30.39
N ALA A 698 0.82 0.22 29.89
CA ALA A 698 1.84 -0.76 29.51
C ALA A 698 2.79 -0.22 28.42
N ILE A 699 2.25 0.42 27.36
CA ILE A 699 3.08 1.00 26.29
C ILE A 699 4.03 2.06 26.85
N LEU A 700 3.53 2.98 27.68
CA LEU A 700 4.31 4.07 28.23
C LEU A 700 5.42 3.57 29.17
N VAL A 701 5.15 2.58 30.02
CA VAL A 701 6.14 2.02 30.95
C VAL A 701 7.21 1.21 30.23
N LYS A 702 6.83 0.35 29.26
CA LYS A 702 7.81 -0.38 28.44
C LYS A 702 8.71 0.61 27.68
N PHE A 703 8.13 1.67 27.14
CA PHE A 703 8.89 2.70 26.46
C PHE A 703 9.79 3.48 27.42
N GLU A 704 9.34 3.83 28.62
CA GLU A 704 10.14 4.53 29.63
C GLU A 704 11.38 3.74 30.06
N ALA A 705 11.24 2.43 30.27
CA ALA A 705 12.35 1.54 30.58
C ALA A 705 13.39 1.54 29.43
N MET A 706 12.92 1.37 28.19
CA MET A 706 13.78 1.37 27.00
C MET A 706 14.41 2.75 26.74
N TRP A 707 13.65 3.82 26.93
CA TRP A 707 14.08 5.21 26.75
C TRP A 707 15.22 5.58 27.70
N SER A 708 15.12 5.18 28.97
CA SER A 708 16.15 5.42 29.97
C SER A 708 17.49 4.79 29.58
N VAL A 709 17.46 3.54 29.09
CA VAL A 709 18.66 2.85 28.57
C VAL A 709 19.20 3.54 27.33
N PHE A 710 18.31 3.91 26.40
CA PHE A 710 18.66 4.55 25.13
C PHE A 710 19.32 5.92 25.33
N VAL A 711 18.76 6.78 26.19
CA VAL A 711 19.33 8.10 26.51
C VAL A 711 20.65 7.96 27.26
N LYS A 712 20.74 7.05 28.26
CA LYS A 712 22.00 6.78 28.97
C LYS A 712 23.10 6.30 28.03
N GLY A 713 22.73 5.49 27.03
CA GLY A 713 23.60 5.03 25.96
C GLY A 713 23.87 6.05 24.85
N LYS A 714 23.49 7.33 25.04
CA LYS A 714 23.64 8.42 24.04
C LYS A 714 23.05 8.07 22.67
N GLY A 715 21.92 7.36 22.68
CA GLY A 715 21.20 6.94 21.48
C GLY A 715 21.74 5.65 20.85
N SER A 716 22.51 4.84 21.58
CA SER A 716 22.89 3.50 21.14
C SER A 716 21.67 2.59 21.06
N PHE A 717 21.45 1.97 19.90
CA PHE A 717 20.37 1.00 19.69
C PHE A 717 20.82 -0.45 19.95
N GLU A 718 22.12 -0.67 20.18
CA GLU A 718 22.72 -1.99 20.44
C GLU A 718 21.96 -2.81 21.49
N PRO A 719 21.57 -2.25 22.66
CA PRO A 719 20.88 -3.03 23.70
C PRO A 719 19.52 -3.61 23.27
N PHE A 720 18.94 -3.12 22.17
CA PHE A 720 17.64 -3.52 21.67
C PHE A 720 17.73 -4.36 20.39
N MET A 721 18.95 -4.62 19.90
CA MET A 721 19.16 -5.27 18.60
C MET A 721 18.64 -6.71 18.61
N ASP A 722 18.93 -7.48 19.65
CA ASP A 722 18.43 -8.86 19.76
C ASP A 722 16.90 -8.89 19.78
N LEU A 723 16.28 -8.01 20.57
CA LEU A 723 14.82 -7.88 20.63
C LEU A 723 14.23 -7.48 19.26
N TYR A 724 14.96 -6.65 18.51
CA TYR A 724 14.57 -6.22 17.18
C TYR A 724 14.71 -7.33 16.13
N LEU A 725 15.81 -8.10 16.18
CA LEU A 725 16.19 -9.12 15.20
C LEU A 725 15.59 -10.50 15.44
N GLN A 726 15.20 -10.87 16.67
CA GLN A 726 14.52 -12.15 17.00
C GLN A 726 13.15 -12.35 16.30
N ARG A 727 12.84 -11.54 15.29
CA ARG A 727 11.59 -11.50 14.54
C ARG A 727 11.84 -11.76 13.05
N ASP A 728 12.73 -12.71 12.76
CA ASP A 728 13.19 -13.14 11.44
C ASP A 728 12.05 -13.23 10.42
N GLN A 729 11.97 -12.21 9.55
CA GLN A 729 11.08 -12.22 8.41
C GLN A 729 11.79 -11.59 7.22
N LEU A 730 11.79 -12.31 6.10
CA LEU A 730 12.21 -11.79 4.81
C LEU A 730 11.30 -10.60 4.44
N VAL A 731 11.86 -9.39 4.36
CA VAL A 731 11.15 -8.18 3.96
C VAL A 731 11.74 -7.62 2.67
N THR A 732 10.87 -7.27 1.72
CA THR A 732 11.28 -6.64 0.46
C THR A 732 11.31 -5.13 0.66
N LEU A 733 12.50 -4.52 0.54
CA LEU A 733 12.67 -3.07 0.52
C LEU A 733 12.38 -2.55 -0.89
N THR A 734 11.20 -1.99 -1.12
CA THR A 734 10.91 -1.25 -2.36
C THR A 734 11.25 0.22 -2.20
N THR A 735 12.37 0.65 -2.78
CA THR A 735 12.65 2.07 -3.04
C THR A 735 12.09 2.48 -4.40
N SER A 736 11.57 3.70 -4.49
CA SER A 736 10.82 4.23 -5.62
C SER A 736 11.57 4.16 -6.96
N ALA A 737 11.00 3.37 -7.88
CA ALA A 737 11.19 3.24 -9.34
C ALA A 737 12.29 2.31 -9.89
N PRO A 738 11.99 1.52 -10.95
CA PRO A 738 10.79 0.71 -11.19
C PRO A 738 11.13 -0.77 -10.93
N HIS A 739 10.30 -1.51 -10.20
CA HIS A 739 10.40 -2.97 -10.16
C HIS A 739 9.06 -3.63 -10.49
N GLN A 740 9.25 -4.61 -11.36
CA GLN A 740 8.45 -5.71 -11.87
C GLN A 740 7.09 -6.01 -11.23
N MET A 741 6.19 -6.45 -12.12
CA MET A 741 4.87 -6.98 -11.82
C MET A 741 4.92 -8.04 -10.71
N ASN A 742 4.31 -7.74 -9.56
CA ASN A 742 3.89 -8.78 -8.62
C ASN A 742 2.43 -9.13 -8.90
N GLY A 743 2.24 -10.05 -9.85
CA GLY A 743 1.03 -10.84 -9.97
C GLY A 743 1.30 -12.25 -9.43
N GLN A 744 0.42 -12.73 -8.56
CA GLN A 744 0.14 -14.13 -8.23
C GLN A 744 1.24 -15.14 -8.63
N ALA A 745 1.93 -15.71 -7.63
CA ALA A 745 2.66 -16.96 -7.86
C ALA A 745 1.65 -18.03 -8.31
N PRO A 746 1.78 -18.60 -9.53
CA PRO A 746 1.00 -19.76 -9.90
C PRO A 746 1.55 -20.97 -9.13
N LEU A 747 0.68 -21.77 -8.52
CA LEU A 747 1.04 -23.16 -8.20
C LEU A 747 1.12 -23.90 -9.55
N ALA A 748 2.33 -23.92 -10.12
CA ALA A 748 2.75 -24.58 -11.37
C ALA A 748 2.05 -24.18 -12.69
N VAL A 749 2.85 -23.78 -13.69
CA VAL A 749 2.42 -23.62 -15.09
C VAL A 749 3.11 -24.69 -15.92
N LEU A 750 2.38 -25.73 -16.34
CA LEU A 750 2.90 -26.78 -17.24
C LEU A 750 2.50 -26.46 -18.69
N ARG A 751 3.45 -26.56 -19.64
CA ARG A 751 3.22 -26.20 -21.06
C ARG A 751 3.41 -27.41 -21.99
N SER A 752 2.47 -27.59 -22.93
CA SER A 752 2.38 -28.69 -23.92
C SER A 752 2.37 -30.10 -23.28
N HIS A 753 2.36 -31.18 -24.06
CA HIS A 753 2.29 -32.63 -23.76
C HIS A 753 2.29 -33.11 -22.27
N GLN A 754 3.11 -32.50 -21.42
CA GLN A 754 3.12 -32.58 -19.96
C GLN A 754 1.74 -32.31 -19.32
N GLY A 755 1.01 -31.28 -19.76
CA GLY A 755 -0.30 -30.92 -19.19
C GLY A 755 -1.36 -32.01 -19.37
N THR A 756 -1.39 -32.66 -20.54
CA THR A 756 -2.32 -33.76 -20.85
C THR A 756 -2.02 -35.01 -20.02
N ALA A 757 -0.74 -35.33 -19.80
CA ALA A 757 -0.33 -36.46 -18.96
C ALA A 757 -0.77 -36.27 -17.50
N THR A 758 -0.58 -35.07 -16.94
CA THR A 758 -1.00 -34.72 -15.57
C THR A 758 -2.52 -34.85 -15.41
N VAL A 759 -3.31 -34.41 -16.40
CA VAL A 759 -4.78 -34.52 -16.37
C VAL A 759 -5.25 -35.98 -16.34
N ARG A 760 -4.66 -36.84 -17.17
CA ARG A 760 -5.00 -38.28 -17.19
C ARG A 760 -4.70 -38.93 -15.84
N LEU A 761 -3.59 -38.56 -15.21
CA LEU A 761 -3.20 -39.09 -13.90
C LEU A 761 -4.14 -38.61 -12.78
N LEU A 762 -4.52 -37.34 -12.79
CA LEU A 762 -5.44 -36.73 -11.82
C LEU A 762 -6.85 -37.34 -11.92
N LEU A 763 -7.36 -37.54 -13.14
CA LEU A 763 -8.63 -38.22 -13.37
C LEU A 763 -8.60 -39.68 -12.93
N ALA A 764 -7.51 -40.40 -13.21
CA ALA A 764 -7.32 -41.79 -12.75
C ALA A 764 -7.26 -41.91 -11.21
N LYS A 765 -7.00 -40.81 -10.51
CA LYS A 765 -7.01 -40.70 -9.03
C LYS A 765 -8.31 -40.11 -8.47
N GLY A 766 -9.32 -39.88 -9.33
CA GLY A 766 -10.65 -39.42 -8.92
C GLY A 766 -10.78 -37.91 -8.68
N ALA A 767 -9.81 -37.09 -9.12
CA ALA A 767 -9.92 -35.64 -9.02
C ALA A 767 -10.75 -35.04 -10.17
N GLU A 768 -11.62 -34.08 -9.88
CA GLU A 768 -12.30 -33.27 -10.91
C GLU A 768 -11.32 -32.28 -11.54
N VAL A 769 -11.36 -32.13 -12.88
CA VAL A 769 -10.37 -31.35 -13.64
C VAL A 769 -11.01 -30.29 -14.53
N ASN A 770 -10.55 -29.03 -14.44
CA ASN A 770 -10.89 -27.96 -15.41
C ASN A 770 -9.65 -27.55 -16.21
N ALA A 771 -9.77 -27.45 -17.54
CA ALA A 771 -8.70 -27.14 -18.47
C ALA A 771 -9.00 -25.92 -19.36
N LEU A 772 -8.12 -24.93 -19.41
CA LEU A 772 -8.10 -23.90 -20.45
C LEU A 772 -7.40 -24.42 -21.71
N VAL A 773 -8.00 -24.35 -22.89
CA VAL A 773 -7.40 -24.80 -24.15
C VAL A 773 -7.43 -23.71 -25.21
N ARG A 774 -6.45 -23.73 -26.12
CA ARG A 774 -6.37 -22.78 -27.24
C ARG A 774 -7.39 -23.01 -28.35
N ASP A 775 -7.85 -24.25 -28.51
CA ASP A 775 -8.91 -24.62 -29.44
C ASP A 775 -9.74 -25.73 -28.76
N PRO A 776 -11.02 -25.47 -28.41
CA PRO A 776 -11.85 -26.44 -27.73
C PRO A 776 -12.35 -27.53 -28.67
N THR A 777 -12.10 -27.39 -29.98
CA THR A 777 -12.50 -28.32 -31.04
C THR A 777 -11.37 -29.22 -31.55
N SER A 778 -10.13 -29.03 -31.06
CA SER A 778 -9.00 -29.88 -31.44
C SER A 778 -9.19 -31.33 -30.96
N PRO A 779 -8.62 -32.35 -31.65
CA PRO A 779 -8.72 -33.75 -31.23
C PRO A 779 -8.26 -33.99 -29.79
N ALA A 780 -7.22 -33.26 -29.33
CA ALA A 780 -6.72 -33.34 -27.96
C ALA A 780 -7.69 -32.75 -26.93
N SER A 781 -8.33 -31.60 -27.23
CA SER A 781 -9.33 -30.98 -26.36
C SER A 781 -10.62 -31.81 -26.28
N LEU A 782 -11.04 -32.40 -27.41
CA LEU A 782 -12.17 -33.32 -27.46
C LEU A 782 -11.89 -34.62 -26.69
N ALA A 783 -10.66 -35.13 -26.77
CA ALA A 783 -10.23 -36.27 -25.96
C ALA A 783 -10.30 -35.94 -24.45
N LEU A 784 -9.87 -34.75 -24.02
CA LEU A 784 -9.98 -34.31 -22.62
C LEU A 784 -11.44 -34.14 -22.17
N GLN A 785 -12.30 -33.54 -22.99
CA GLN A 785 -13.74 -33.42 -22.69
C GLN A 785 -14.41 -34.79 -22.55
N SER A 786 -14.03 -35.76 -23.40
CA SER A 786 -14.56 -37.13 -23.33
C SER A 786 -14.16 -37.88 -22.04
N MET A 787 -13.12 -37.40 -21.35
CA MET A 787 -12.64 -37.92 -20.07
C MET A 787 -13.23 -37.18 -18.85
N GLY A 788 -14.21 -36.27 -19.04
CA GLY A 788 -14.89 -35.56 -17.95
C GLY A 788 -14.25 -34.24 -17.53
N VAL A 789 -13.33 -33.70 -18.34
CA VAL A 789 -12.63 -32.43 -18.06
C VAL A 789 -13.44 -31.23 -18.57
N HIS A 790 -13.63 -30.21 -17.74
CA HIS A 790 -14.30 -28.97 -18.17
C HIS A 790 -13.36 -28.04 -18.93
N VAL A 791 -13.62 -27.79 -20.21
CA VAL A 791 -12.71 -27.08 -21.11
C VAL A 791 -13.13 -25.61 -21.36
N HIS A 792 -12.18 -24.66 -21.26
CA HIS A 792 -12.39 -23.21 -21.41
C HIS A 792 -11.53 -22.60 -22.54
N HIS A 793 -12.05 -21.66 -23.34
CA HIS A 793 -11.34 -21.10 -24.52
C HIS A 793 -11.24 -19.54 -24.53
N PRO A 794 -10.05 -18.95 -24.77
CA PRO A 794 -9.87 -17.54 -25.12
C PRO A 794 -9.58 -17.31 -26.62
N ALA A 795 -10.26 -16.36 -27.29
CA ALA A 795 -10.12 -16.04 -28.73
C ALA A 795 -8.93 -15.09 -29.06
N PRO A 796 -8.54 -14.86 -30.35
CA PRO A 796 -7.82 -15.79 -31.23
C PRO A 796 -6.43 -15.25 -31.65
N TRP A 797 -5.45 -16.13 -31.91
CA TRP A 797 -4.18 -15.80 -32.56
C TRP A 797 -3.97 -16.77 -33.73
N ASN A 798 -3.81 -16.24 -34.95
CA ASN A 798 -3.62 -17.05 -36.16
C ASN A 798 -2.24 -17.72 -36.21
N ALA A 799 -2.23 -18.95 -36.71
CA ALA A 799 -1.09 -19.82 -36.94
C ALA A 799 -0.59 -19.75 -38.39
N ASP A 800 0.67 -20.13 -38.61
CA ASP A 800 1.15 -20.82 -39.81
C ASP A 800 2.47 -21.55 -39.47
N ALA A 801 2.64 -22.75 -40.01
CA ALA A 801 3.68 -23.74 -39.68
C ALA A 801 4.90 -23.70 -40.64
N GLN A 802 6.08 -24.19 -40.18
CA GLN A 802 7.08 -24.96 -40.96
C GLN A 802 8.31 -25.41 -40.12
N LEU A 803 8.88 -26.57 -40.47
CA LEU A 803 10.07 -27.27 -39.90
C LEU A 803 11.40 -26.82 -40.56
N ASP A 804 12.54 -26.77 -39.81
CA ASP A 804 13.83 -27.47 -40.13
C ASP A 804 15.17 -26.92 -39.52
N ARG A 805 16.11 -27.88 -39.29
CA ARG A 805 17.62 -27.92 -39.20
C ARG A 805 18.39 -27.32 -37.98
N ALA A 806 19.58 -27.88 -37.69
CA ALA A 806 20.35 -27.77 -36.43
C ALA A 806 21.89 -27.48 -36.58
N CYS A 807 22.60 -27.19 -35.47
CA CYS A 807 24.05 -26.85 -35.39
C CYS A 807 24.93 -28.00 -34.81
N PRO A 808 26.22 -28.14 -35.22
CA PRO A 808 27.07 -29.30 -34.88
C PRO A 808 27.65 -29.33 -33.46
N GLY A 809 27.71 -30.54 -32.88
CA GLY A 809 28.46 -30.88 -31.67
C GLY A 809 27.76 -30.57 -30.33
N MET A 810 26.47 -30.22 -30.36
CA MET A 810 25.71 -29.84 -29.16
C MET A 810 24.83 -30.99 -28.64
N ALA A 811 24.93 -31.25 -27.33
CA ALA A 811 24.09 -32.20 -26.60
C ALA A 811 22.90 -31.50 -25.92
N PHE A 812 21.70 -32.05 -26.06
CA PHE A 812 20.44 -31.51 -25.55
C PHE A 812 19.88 -32.38 -24.43
N PRO A 813 19.40 -31.77 -23.33
CA PRO A 813 18.70 -32.52 -22.29
C PRO A 813 17.39 -33.08 -22.85
N GLU A 814 17.28 -34.41 -22.90
CA GLU A 814 16.07 -35.12 -23.29
C GLU A 814 15.21 -35.37 -22.05
N LEU A 815 13.98 -34.83 -22.06
CA LEU A 815 13.06 -34.88 -20.93
C LEU A 815 11.71 -35.41 -21.40
N ASP A 816 11.29 -36.56 -20.86
CA ASP A 816 9.97 -37.10 -21.13
C ASP A 816 8.88 -36.29 -20.40
N ALA A 817 7.89 -35.86 -21.17
CA ALA A 817 6.75 -35.13 -20.66
C ALA A 817 5.93 -35.93 -19.63
N ALA A 818 5.93 -37.26 -19.73
CA ALA A 818 5.24 -38.14 -18.79
C ALA A 818 5.85 -38.08 -17.38
N ASP A 819 7.17 -38.01 -17.28
CA ASP A 819 7.88 -37.96 -15.99
C ASP A 819 7.63 -36.63 -15.28
N VAL A 820 7.65 -35.53 -16.02
CA VAL A 820 7.29 -34.21 -15.50
C VAL A 820 5.85 -34.20 -14.98
N GLY A 821 4.94 -34.86 -15.72
CA GLY A 821 3.55 -35.02 -15.30
C GLY A 821 3.39 -35.82 -14.00
N GLN A 822 4.18 -36.88 -13.81
CA GLN A 822 4.17 -37.68 -12.58
C GLN A 822 4.67 -36.89 -11.36
N VAL A 823 5.79 -36.17 -11.51
CA VAL A 823 6.36 -35.34 -10.44
C VAL A 823 5.39 -34.21 -10.07
N ALA A 824 4.80 -33.54 -11.06
CA ALA A 824 3.82 -32.48 -10.83
C ALA A 824 2.54 -33.00 -10.17
N ALA A 825 2.02 -34.16 -10.60
CA ALA A 825 0.85 -34.77 -9.97
C ALA A 825 1.11 -35.15 -8.51
N ALA A 826 2.27 -35.73 -8.20
CA ALA A 826 2.63 -36.07 -6.83
C ALA A 826 2.81 -34.82 -5.95
N ALA A 827 3.44 -33.75 -6.47
CA ALA A 827 3.57 -32.49 -5.73
C ALA A 827 2.21 -31.86 -5.38
N LEU A 828 1.21 -32.02 -6.24
CA LEU A 828 -0.14 -31.51 -6.02
C LEU A 828 -0.98 -32.40 -5.09
N LEU A 829 -0.81 -33.72 -5.17
CA LEU A 829 -1.59 -34.68 -4.37
C LEU A 829 -0.99 -34.93 -2.98
N GLU A 830 0.31 -34.72 -2.80
CA GLU A 830 1.04 -34.96 -1.54
C GLU A 830 1.84 -33.71 -1.11
N PRO A 831 1.22 -32.53 -0.90
CA PRO A 831 1.93 -31.25 -0.72
C PRO A 831 2.89 -31.22 0.49
N ALA A 832 2.63 -32.01 1.52
CA ALA A 832 3.51 -32.14 2.69
C ALA A 832 4.86 -32.81 2.35
N ARG A 833 4.90 -33.70 1.34
CA ARG A 833 6.11 -34.40 0.90
C ARG A 833 7.08 -33.50 0.13
N PHE A 834 6.58 -32.40 -0.43
CA PHE A 834 7.34 -31.47 -1.28
C PHE A 834 7.46 -30.06 -0.68
N ALA A 835 7.05 -29.87 0.58
CA ALA A 835 7.06 -28.57 1.24
C ALA A 835 8.49 -28.02 1.39
N GLY A 836 8.77 -26.88 0.74
CA GLY A 836 10.09 -26.24 0.74
C GLY A 836 11.13 -26.88 -0.18
N ALA A 837 10.75 -27.87 -0.98
CA ALA A 837 11.65 -28.51 -1.95
C ALA A 837 11.74 -27.68 -3.25
N GLU A 838 12.96 -27.51 -3.76
CA GLU A 838 13.24 -26.94 -5.09
C GLU A 838 13.82 -28.06 -5.97
N LEU A 839 13.08 -28.46 -7.02
CA LEU A 839 13.42 -29.59 -7.89
C LEU A 839 13.75 -29.09 -9.30
N THR A 840 14.87 -29.54 -9.87
CA THR A 840 15.32 -29.12 -11.21
C THR A 840 15.12 -30.26 -12.22
N LEU A 841 14.09 -30.15 -13.06
CA LEU A 841 13.70 -31.20 -14.00
C LEU A 841 14.43 -31.05 -15.34
N LEU A 842 15.65 -31.60 -15.43
CA LEU A 842 16.50 -31.51 -16.64
C LEU A 842 16.58 -32.81 -17.45
N GLY A 843 15.89 -33.87 -17.03
CA GLY A 843 15.94 -35.17 -17.70
C GLY A 843 17.26 -35.92 -17.46
N PRO A 844 17.34 -37.22 -17.79
CA PRO A 844 18.50 -38.04 -17.45
C PRO A 844 19.64 -37.96 -18.47
N GLU A 845 19.39 -37.49 -19.70
CA GLU A 845 20.32 -37.65 -20.81
C GLU A 845 20.57 -36.33 -21.54
N GLY A 846 21.83 -36.05 -21.87
CA GLY A 846 22.24 -34.97 -22.76
C GLY A 846 22.72 -35.53 -24.09
N LEU A 847 21.85 -35.65 -25.10
CA LEU A 847 22.17 -36.31 -26.36
C LEU A 847 22.50 -35.31 -27.48
N THR A 848 23.56 -35.59 -28.25
CA THR A 848 23.89 -34.79 -29.43
C THR A 848 22.91 -35.04 -30.58
N PHE A 849 22.82 -34.11 -31.53
CA PHE A 849 21.98 -34.32 -32.72
C PHE A 849 22.37 -35.58 -33.50
N ASP A 850 23.66 -35.95 -33.53
CA ASP A 850 24.13 -37.19 -34.15
C ASP A 850 23.66 -38.44 -33.39
N GLU A 851 23.69 -38.41 -32.05
CA GLU A 851 23.19 -39.50 -31.18
C GLU A 851 21.65 -39.61 -31.26
N ILE A 852 20.94 -38.48 -31.26
CA ILE A 852 19.49 -38.41 -31.45
C ILE A 852 19.12 -39.00 -32.83
N ALA A 853 19.83 -38.61 -33.89
CA ALA A 853 19.61 -39.14 -35.23
C ALA A 853 19.92 -40.65 -35.31
N ALA A 854 20.94 -41.14 -34.62
CA ALA A 854 21.24 -42.56 -34.53
C ALA A 854 20.12 -43.35 -33.83
N HIS A 855 19.64 -42.87 -32.67
CA HIS A 855 18.54 -43.50 -31.94
C HIS A 855 17.20 -43.45 -32.70
N LEU A 856 16.91 -42.34 -33.39
CA LEU A 856 15.77 -42.24 -34.30
C LEU A 856 15.90 -43.20 -35.48
N SER A 857 17.10 -43.32 -36.07
CA SER A 857 17.34 -44.24 -37.18
C SER A 857 17.09 -45.70 -36.77
N GLU A 858 17.53 -46.07 -35.58
CA GLU A 858 17.31 -47.39 -34.97
C GLU A 858 15.80 -47.65 -34.72
N ALA A 859 15.09 -46.70 -34.10
CA ALA A 859 13.67 -46.84 -33.77
C ALA A 859 12.76 -46.90 -35.01
N ILE A 860 13.12 -46.14 -36.05
CA ILE A 860 12.33 -45.97 -37.28
C ILE A 860 12.74 -47.00 -38.35
N GLY A 861 13.94 -47.59 -38.27
CA GLY A 861 14.46 -48.53 -39.26
C GLY A 861 14.80 -47.90 -40.61
N LYS A 862 15.07 -46.59 -40.64
CA LYS A 862 15.55 -45.83 -41.81
C LYS A 862 16.65 -44.87 -41.37
N GLU A 863 17.63 -44.63 -42.24
CA GLU A 863 18.74 -43.72 -41.95
C GLU A 863 18.26 -42.26 -41.85
N VAL A 864 18.51 -41.63 -40.70
CA VAL A 864 18.31 -40.21 -40.43
C VAL A 864 19.68 -39.55 -40.38
N THR A 865 19.91 -38.55 -41.24
CA THR A 865 21.19 -37.83 -41.32
C THR A 865 21.06 -36.42 -40.79
N VAL A 866 22.07 -35.97 -40.03
CA VAL A 866 22.12 -34.59 -39.51
C VAL A 866 22.83 -33.70 -40.53
N LYS A 867 22.20 -32.58 -40.90
CA LYS A 867 22.82 -31.56 -41.75
C LYS A 867 23.03 -30.27 -40.96
N TYR A 868 24.28 -29.87 -40.88
CA TYR A 868 24.73 -28.69 -40.16
C TYR A 868 24.72 -27.44 -41.04
N ARG A 869 24.31 -26.30 -40.46
CA ARG A 869 24.33 -25.00 -41.12
C ARG A 869 25.65 -24.26 -40.91
N THR A 870 26.05 -23.44 -41.87
CA THR A 870 27.14 -22.47 -41.66
C THR A 870 26.67 -21.29 -40.78
N ALA A 871 27.62 -20.47 -40.30
CA ALA A 871 27.30 -19.30 -39.51
C ALA A 871 26.49 -18.25 -40.31
N GLU A 872 26.78 -18.07 -41.60
CA GLU A 872 25.99 -17.18 -42.46
C GLU A 872 24.57 -17.72 -42.70
N GLU A 873 24.43 -19.02 -42.97
CA GLU A 873 23.12 -19.65 -43.14
C GLU A 873 22.28 -19.58 -41.86
N THR A 874 22.91 -19.72 -40.69
CA THR A 874 22.26 -19.61 -39.38
C THR A 874 21.81 -18.18 -39.11
N ALA A 875 22.60 -17.17 -39.51
CA ALA A 875 22.25 -15.76 -39.36
C ALA A 875 21.07 -15.34 -40.26
N GLU A 876 20.95 -15.93 -41.45
CA GLU A 876 19.84 -15.62 -42.36
C GLU A 876 18.53 -16.28 -41.91
N VAL A 877 18.60 -17.54 -41.46
CA VAL A 877 17.43 -18.25 -40.90
C VAL A 877 17.01 -17.63 -39.56
N ARG A 878 17.95 -17.09 -38.77
CA ARG A 878 17.64 -16.34 -37.52
C ARG A 878 16.68 -15.16 -37.75
N LYS A 879 16.71 -14.53 -38.94
CA LYS A 879 15.81 -13.40 -39.26
C LYS A 879 14.36 -13.84 -39.43
N THR A 880 14.12 -15.08 -39.80
CA THR A 880 12.78 -15.60 -40.17
C THR A 880 12.27 -16.66 -39.19
N MET A 881 13.14 -17.31 -38.42
CA MET A 881 12.79 -18.36 -37.46
C MET A 881 13.35 -18.05 -36.06
N PRO A 882 12.50 -17.59 -35.11
CA PRO A 882 12.92 -17.26 -33.74
C PRO A 882 13.50 -18.44 -32.95
N ALA A 883 13.16 -19.69 -33.29
CA ALA A 883 13.65 -20.89 -32.60
C ALA A 883 15.17 -21.10 -32.71
N VAL A 884 15.81 -20.53 -33.75
CA VAL A 884 17.28 -20.55 -33.93
C VAL A 884 17.98 -19.78 -32.80
N GLU A 885 17.31 -18.77 -32.24
CA GLU A 885 17.86 -17.96 -31.14
C GLU A 885 18.00 -18.77 -29.85
N THR A 886 17.13 -19.75 -29.62
CA THR A 886 17.24 -20.69 -28.49
C THR A 886 18.35 -21.72 -28.69
N GLN A 887 18.53 -22.21 -29.93
CA GLN A 887 19.62 -23.13 -30.26
C GLN A 887 21.01 -22.48 -30.10
N ILE A 888 21.11 -21.17 -30.35
CA ILE A 888 22.33 -20.37 -30.13
C ILE A 888 22.59 -20.15 -28.63
N TRP A 889 21.54 -20.08 -27.80
CA TRP A 889 21.62 -19.78 -26.37
C TRP A 889 21.91 -21.01 -25.49
N ALA A 890 21.41 -22.20 -25.88
CA ALA A 890 21.55 -23.45 -25.14
C ALA A 890 22.98 -23.87 -24.71
N PRO A 891 24.09 -23.58 -25.43
CA PRO A 891 25.44 -23.94 -24.98
C PRO A 891 25.93 -23.18 -23.74
N THR A 892 25.21 -22.14 -23.31
CA THR A 892 25.62 -21.25 -22.19
C THR A 892 25.06 -21.67 -20.82
N VAL A 893 24.25 -22.73 -20.77
CA VAL A 893 23.63 -23.25 -19.54
C VAL A 893 24.51 -24.34 -18.93
N PRO A 894 24.99 -24.19 -17.67
CA PRO A 894 25.79 -25.22 -17.02
C PRO A 894 25.01 -26.52 -16.79
N ARG A 895 25.66 -27.66 -17.04
CA ARG A 895 25.11 -29.01 -16.83
C ARG A 895 24.98 -29.29 -15.33
N VAL A 896 23.80 -29.72 -14.90
CA VAL A 896 23.58 -30.26 -13.56
C VAL A 896 22.80 -31.56 -13.74
N GLU A 897 23.46 -32.70 -13.51
CA GLU A 897 22.74 -33.96 -13.27
C GLU A 897 22.00 -33.80 -11.95
N ASP A 898 20.66 -33.75 -11.99
CA ASP A 898 19.87 -33.64 -10.77
C ASP A 898 19.72 -35.03 -10.12
N THR A 899 20.61 -35.33 -9.18
CA THR A 899 20.60 -36.57 -8.39
C THR A 899 19.53 -36.59 -7.30
N LYS A 900 18.82 -35.46 -7.04
CA LYS A 900 17.87 -35.36 -5.91
C LYS A 900 16.50 -35.98 -6.19
N LEU A 901 16.08 -36.16 -7.45
CA LEU A 901 14.74 -36.72 -7.73
C LEU A 901 14.57 -38.19 -7.31
N ALA A 902 15.66 -38.95 -7.30
CA ALA A 902 15.65 -40.34 -6.83
C ALA A 902 15.32 -40.43 -5.32
N GLU A 903 15.65 -39.40 -4.54
CA GLU A 903 15.30 -39.30 -3.11
C GLU A 903 13.78 -39.17 -2.89
N TYR A 904 13.06 -38.65 -3.91
CA TYR A 904 11.61 -38.59 -3.94
C TYR A 904 10.98 -39.79 -4.66
N GLY A 905 11.75 -40.83 -4.98
CA GLY A 905 11.23 -42.10 -5.52
C GLY A 905 10.77 -42.06 -6.99
N PHE A 906 11.21 -41.06 -7.76
CA PHE A 906 10.94 -40.99 -9.20
C PHE A 906 12.11 -41.54 -10.01
N ARG A 907 11.80 -42.21 -11.13
CA ARG A 907 12.78 -42.70 -12.11
C ARG A 907 12.52 -42.01 -13.44
N TRP A 908 13.58 -41.49 -14.04
CA TRP A 908 13.51 -40.89 -15.38
C TRP A 908 13.41 -41.95 -16.50
N THR A 909 12.65 -41.62 -17.51
CA THR A 909 12.55 -42.31 -18.80
C THR A 909 13.64 -41.80 -19.73
N THR A 910 14.43 -42.72 -20.30
CA THR A 910 15.47 -42.39 -21.29
C THR A 910 14.86 -42.12 -22.67
N PHE A 911 15.56 -41.38 -23.52
CA PHE A 911 15.16 -41.10 -24.89
C PHE A 911 14.94 -42.38 -25.71
N LYS A 912 15.77 -43.41 -25.49
CA LYS A 912 15.58 -44.72 -26.14
C LYS A 912 14.29 -45.43 -25.69
N GLU A 913 13.98 -45.40 -24.39
CA GLU A 913 12.73 -45.94 -23.85
C GLU A 913 11.51 -45.17 -24.38
N PHE A 914 11.61 -43.85 -24.51
CA PHE A 914 10.59 -43.01 -25.13
C PHE A 914 10.35 -43.37 -26.60
N LEU A 915 11.41 -43.50 -27.40
CA LEU A 915 11.31 -43.82 -28.83
C LEU A 915 10.69 -45.21 -29.07
N GLU A 916 11.00 -46.19 -28.22
CA GLU A 916 10.37 -47.52 -28.33
C GLU A 916 8.90 -47.48 -27.92
N ARG A 917 8.54 -46.67 -26.91
CA ARG A 917 7.14 -46.46 -26.48
C ARG A 917 6.30 -45.81 -27.58
N GLU A 918 6.82 -44.76 -28.22
CA GLU A 918 6.09 -43.94 -29.21
C GLU A 918 6.35 -44.38 -30.67
N LYS A 919 7.03 -45.52 -30.86
CA LYS A 919 7.55 -46.02 -32.14
C LYS A 919 6.53 -45.95 -33.29
N THR A 920 5.30 -46.41 -33.06
CA THR A 920 4.24 -46.42 -34.08
C THR A 920 3.81 -45.00 -34.49
N ALA A 921 3.67 -44.09 -33.52
CA ALA A 921 3.29 -42.70 -33.78
C ALA A 921 4.39 -41.94 -34.52
N ILE A 922 5.66 -42.20 -34.16
CA ILE A 922 6.83 -41.60 -34.80
C ILE A 922 6.91 -42.10 -36.26
N ARG A 923 6.80 -43.41 -36.52
CA ARG A 923 6.81 -44.00 -37.87
C ARG A 923 5.71 -43.46 -38.77
N LYS A 924 4.52 -43.20 -38.20
CA LYS A 924 3.42 -42.54 -38.92
C LYS A 924 3.74 -41.09 -39.26
N THR A 925 4.29 -40.33 -38.30
CA THR A 925 4.64 -38.92 -38.48
C THR A 925 5.69 -38.70 -39.58
N VAL A 926 6.64 -39.62 -39.72
CA VAL A 926 7.66 -39.59 -40.80
C VAL A 926 7.20 -40.31 -42.09
N GLY A 927 5.92 -40.72 -42.18
CA GLY A 927 5.31 -41.25 -43.39
C GLY A 927 5.77 -42.66 -43.79
N ILE A 928 6.21 -43.50 -42.84
CA ILE A 928 6.67 -44.87 -43.10
C ILE A 928 5.54 -45.90 -42.96
N GLU A 929 4.57 -45.61 -42.11
CA GLU A 929 3.31 -46.35 -41.97
C GLU A 929 2.15 -45.37 -42.18
N ALA A 930 1.09 -45.84 -42.85
CA ALA A 930 -0.07 -45.02 -43.23
C ALA A 930 -0.96 -44.66 -42.03
#